data_AF-A0A9E1FTW3-F1
#
_entry.id   AF-A0A9E1FTW3-F1
#
_cell.length_a   1.000
_cell.length_b   1.000
_cell.length_c   1.000
_cell.angle_alpha   90.00
_cell.angle_beta   90.00
_cell.angle_gamma   90.00
#
_symmetry.space_group_name_H-M   'P 1'
#
loop_
_entity.id
_entity.type
_entity.pdbx_description
1 polymer ?
#
loop_
_entity_poly.entity_id
_entity_poly.type
_entity_poly.pdbx_seq_one_letter_code
_entity_poly.pdbx_strand_id
1 'polypeptide(L)'
;MDADDGELYARVSCAGADAGDSRPKGGQAVELFAIKHLNFAYPEQAKNAISDFSLSVRPGEFLVVCGPSGCGKSTLLRQLKTVLAPHGRRSGQILFDGKNLDELSQREQAEKIGFVQQSPENQIVTDKVWHELAFGLESLGYDTPTIRRRVAEMASFFGIQTWFYKSVTELSGGQKQLLNLASVMVLQPKVLILDEPTSQLDPIAASDFLATLGKINRELGTTIILTEHRLEEAFSFASRVAVMDGGRLLCSGTPAEVGAELKSSGNAMFLAMPAAMRIWAATDSKAVCPISVCDGRNWLLEYAKTHELKPIPEENKNAPDTETVVSAREIWFKYDKDLPDVVKGLSLELHKGEFLALLGGNGTGKTTTLKLLASLKKPYRGELNITGSVGMLPQNPQTLFVKATVREDLLEIIPKSERKPERLAQVVSLCKLAELLDRHPYDLSGGEQQRAALAKILLLNPDILLFDEPTKGLDAEFKQTFGQILRTLRTSGVAILMVSHDIEFCAKYAERCALFFDGNIVTEAAPRTFFSGNSFYTTSANRIARDVLPEAVTPEDVIAACGGAVAPEPALPEYQRIPPAPEKEAEVLKKLPVWRKALAAVSGIVSLVLMIQAIGVTDLTKLVDAGGLTGLAGSQMRLYGILLLSLLVFALSIGRKADRPDYLIQTPVEKRKLRNRTIFATALILLLIPLTLFIGVY
;
A
#
# COMPACT_ATOMS: atom_id res chain seq x y z
N MET A 1 -17.32 -54.89 -1.26
CA MET A 1 -17.47 -53.89 -0.17
C MET A 1 -16.46 -52.78 -0.46
N ASP A 2 -16.42 -52.26 -1.68
CA ASP A 2 -17.39 -51.38 -2.36
C ASP A 2 -17.32 -50.00 -1.70
N ALA A 3 -16.46 -49.08 -2.17
CA ALA A 3 -16.51 -48.37 -3.45
C ALA A 3 -17.83 -47.58 -3.61
N ASP A 4 -18.10 -46.62 -2.73
CA ASP A 4 -19.19 -45.64 -2.94
C ASP A 4 -19.01 -44.26 -2.27
N ASP A 5 -17.94 -43.99 -1.52
CA ASP A 5 -17.79 -42.70 -0.80
C ASP A 5 -17.18 -41.56 -1.67
N GLY A 6 -16.73 -41.87 -2.88
CA GLY A 6 -16.10 -40.90 -3.79
C GLY A 6 -17.06 -40.07 -4.63
N GLU A 7 -18.28 -40.55 -4.88
CA GLU A 7 -19.26 -39.85 -5.74
C GLU A 7 -20.14 -38.85 -4.98
N LEU A 8 -20.22 -38.94 -3.64
CA LEU A 8 -21.08 -38.05 -2.85
C LEU A 8 -20.51 -36.62 -2.71
N TYR A 9 -19.18 -36.47 -2.74
CA TYR A 9 -18.53 -35.15 -2.64
C TYR A 9 -18.45 -34.40 -3.99
N ALA A 10 -18.53 -35.09 -5.12
CA ALA A 10 -18.51 -34.46 -6.45
C ALA A 10 -19.88 -33.88 -6.86
N ARG A 11 -20.99 -34.40 -6.33
CA ARG A 11 -22.35 -33.97 -6.71
C ARG A 11 -22.89 -32.75 -5.96
N VAL A 12 -22.30 -32.36 -4.82
CA VAL A 12 -22.77 -31.20 -4.04
C VAL A 12 -22.29 -29.85 -4.61
N SER A 13 -21.30 -29.85 -5.51
CA SER A 13 -20.77 -28.61 -6.12
C SER A 13 -21.44 -28.21 -7.44
N CYS A 14 -22.23 -29.10 -8.07
CA CYS A 14 -22.79 -28.87 -9.42
C CYS A 14 -24.32 -28.73 -9.45
N ALA A 15 -25.01 -28.75 -8.31
CA ALA A 15 -26.47 -28.60 -8.23
C ALA A 15 -26.85 -27.19 -7.73
N GLY A 16 -26.67 -26.18 -8.59
CA GLY A 16 -27.10 -24.81 -8.32
C GLY A 16 -27.63 -24.05 -9.53
N ALA A 17 -27.65 -24.66 -10.72
CA ALA A 17 -27.91 -23.95 -11.98
C ALA A 17 -29.30 -24.15 -12.59
N ASP A 18 -30.24 -24.79 -11.90
CA ASP A 18 -31.59 -25.01 -12.45
C ASP A 18 -32.67 -24.89 -11.35
N ALA A 19 -32.78 -23.68 -10.78
CA ALA A 19 -33.98 -23.28 -10.04
C ALA A 19 -34.91 -22.59 -11.05
N GLY A 20 -35.82 -23.39 -11.62
CA GLY A 20 -36.86 -22.93 -12.51
C GLY A 20 -37.58 -21.70 -11.96
N ASP A 21 -37.72 -20.71 -12.84
CA ASP A 21 -38.48 -19.49 -12.71
C ASP A 21 -39.94 -19.75 -12.27
N SER A 22 -40.14 -19.89 -10.96
CA SER A 22 -41.45 -19.96 -10.32
C SER A 22 -41.85 -18.55 -9.90
N ARG A 23 -42.04 -17.66 -10.87
CA ARG A 23 -42.63 -16.32 -10.68
C ARG A 23 -44.07 -16.44 -10.14
N PRO A 24 -44.38 -15.99 -8.91
CA PRO A 24 -45.74 -15.59 -8.59
C PRO A 24 -46.00 -14.24 -9.26
N LYS A 25 -46.90 -14.23 -10.25
CA LYS A 25 -47.43 -13.00 -10.84
C LYS A 25 -48.27 -12.27 -9.78
N GLY A 26 -47.79 -11.15 -9.23
CA GLY A 26 -48.66 -10.18 -8.54
C GLY A 26 -48.23 -9.60 -7.20
N GLY A 27 -46.98 -9.76 -6.73
CA GLY A 27 -46.47 -9.02 -5.55
C GLY A 27 -45.39 -8.02 -5.98
N GLN A 28 -45.47 -6.75 -5.57
CA GLN A 28 -44.33 -5.83 -5.66
C GLN A 28 -43.13 -6.51 -5.00
N ALA A 29 -42.06 -6.75 -5.76
CA ALA A 29 -40.83 -7.29 -5.21
C ALA A 29 -40.33 -6.33 -4.11
N VAL A 30 -40.26 -6.81 -2.88
CA VAL A 30 -39.80 -6.01 -1.74
C VAL A 30 -38.30 -5.79 -1.92
N GLU A 31 -37.91 -4.56 -2.26
CA GLU A 31 -36.51 -4.16 -2.39
C GLU A 31 -35.96 -3.78 -1.01
N LEU A 32 -34.80 -4.33 -0.63
CA LEU A 32 -34.14 -3.97 0.63
C LEU A 32 -33.50 -2.59 0.54
N PHE A 33 -32.80 -2.31 -0.56
CA PHE A 33 -32.37 -0.97 -0.94
C PHE A 33 -32.97 -0.59 -2.30
N ALA A 34 -33.48 0.63 -2.40
CA ALA A 34 -33.84 1.24 -3.67
C ALA A 34 -33.18 2.61 -3.79
N ILE A 35 -32.21 2.71 -4.69
CA ILE A 35 -31.45 3.93 -4.97
C ILE A 35 -32.03 4.54 -6.24
N LYS A 36 -32.47 5.79 -6.18
CA LYS A 36 -33.17 6.48 -7.26
C LYS A 36 -32.47 7.80 -7.60
N HIS A 37 -31.91 7.86 -8.82
CA HIS A 37 -31.29 9.06 -9.39
C HIS A 37 -30.28 9.73 -8.43
N LEU A 38 -29.48 8.92 -7.73
CA LEU A 38 -28.51 9.41 -6.76
C LEU A 38 -27.41 10.20 -7.46
N ASN A 39 -27.19 11.43 -6.99
CA ASN A 39 -26.08 12.27 -7.40
C ASN A 39 -25.31 12.70 -6.14
N PHE A 40 -23.98 12.69 -6.21
CA PHE A 40 -23.13 13.13 -5.12
C PHE A 40 -21.85 13.80 -5.63
N ALA A 41 -21.48 14.93 -5.03
CA ALA A 41 -20.19 15.61 -5.22
C ALA A 41 -19.57 15.97 -3.87
N TYR A 42 -18.26 15.74 -3.72
CA TYR A 42 -17.48 16.19 -2.57
C TYR A 42 -17.46 17.73 -2.48
N PRO A 43 -17.12 18.31 -1.30
CA PRO A 43 -17.07 19.76 -1.13
C PRO A 43 -16.10 20.38 -2.13
N GLU A 44 -16.46 21.55 -2.66
CA GLU A 44 -15.63 22.32 -3.62
C GLU A 44 -15.34 21.60 -4.95
N GLN A 45 -15.87 20.39 -5.18
CA GLN A 45 -15.73 19.68 -6.44
C GLN A 45 -16.87 20.00 -7.40
N ALA A 46 -16.51 20.41 -8.62
CA ALA A 46 -17.45 20.64 -9.71
C ALA A 46 -18.00 19.33 -10.29
N LYS A 47 -17.16 18.29 -10.37
CA LYS A 47 -17.51 16.98 -10.92
C LYS A 47 -18.17 16.11 -9.85
N ASN A 48 -19.29 15.48 -10.22
CA ASN A 48 -19.95 14.51 -9.37
C ASN A 48 -19.12 13.21 -9.29
N ALA A 49 -18.97 12.68 -8.07
CA ALA A 49 -18.40 11.36 -7.83
C ALA A 49 -19.43 10.24 -8.14
N ILE A 50 -20.73 10.54 -7.95
CA ILE A 50 -21.85 9.67 -8.35
C ILE A 50 -22.79 10.52 -9.19
N SER A 51 -23.16 10.04 -10.37
CA SER A 51 -24.00 10.78 -11.33
C SER A 51 -25.17 9.91 -11.76
N ASP A 52 -26.40 10.37 -11.51
CA ASP A 52 -27.65 9.72 -11.91
C ASP A 52 -27.67 8.19 -11.69
N PHE A 53 -27.26 7.76 -10.49
CA PHE A 53 -27.14 6.34 -10.19
C PHE A 53 -28.46 5.78 -9.66
N SER A 54 -28.95 4.72 -10.31
CA SER A 54 -30.15 4.00 -9.87
C SER A 54 -29.87 2.50 -9.82
N LEU A 55 -30.17 1.88 -8.68
CA LEU A 55 -29.96 0.45 -8.45
C LEU A 55 -30.90 -0.02 -7.34
N SER A 56 -31.45 -1.22 -7.49
CA SER A 56 -32.16 -1.89 -6.41
C SER A 56 -31.48 -3.18 -6.00
N VAL A 57 -31.54 -3.46 -4.70
CA VAL A 57 -30.97 -4.64 -4.05
C VAL A 57 -32.09 -5.39 -3.35
N ARG A 58 -32.20 -6.69 -3.62
CA ARG A 58 -33.23 -7.57 -3.07
C ARG A 58 -32.73 -8.22 -1.77
N PRO A 59 -33.63 -8.56 -0.83
CA PRO A 59 -33.28 -9.35 0.35
C PRO A 59 -32.62 -10.69 -0.04
N GLY A 60 -31.52 -11.04 0.63
CA GLY A 60 -30.77 -12.29 0.40
C GLY A 60 -29.87 -12.27 -0.83
N GLU A 61 -29.84 -11.19 -1.62
CA GLU A 61 -28.98 -11.05 -2.79
C GLU A 61 -27.51 -10.92 -2.37
N PHE A 62 -26.63 -11.66 -3.06
CA PHE A 62 -25.19 -11.42 -3.04
C PHE A 62 -24.84 -10.57 -4.26
N LEU A 63 -24.71 -9.27 -4.04
CA LEU A 63 -24.41 -8.27 -5.05
C LEU A 63 -22.93 -7.91 -5.01
N VAL A 64 -22.23 -8.09 -6.13
CA VAL A 64 -20.87 -7.58 -6.32
C VAL A 64 -20.91 -6.29 -7.14
N VAL A 65 -20.33 -5.21 -6.60
CA VAL A 65 -20.18 -3.93 -7.29
C VAL A 65 -18.74 -3.80 -7.76
N CYS A 66 -18.53 -3.76 -9.07
CA CYS A 66 -17.21 -3.67 -9.68
C CYS A 66 -17.09 -2.44 -10.60
N GLY A 67 -15.85 -2.08 -10.95
CA GLY A 67 -15.58 -0.92 -11.80
C GLY A 67 -14.17 -0.36 -11.61
N PRO A 68 -13.72 0.55 -12.49
CA PRO A 68 -12.38 1.13 -12.41
C PRO A 68 -12.07 1.85 -11.09
N SER A 69 -10.80 2.06 -10.78
CA SER A 69 -10.41 2.81 -9.58
C SER A 69 -10.85 4.27 -9.71
N GLY A 70 -11.40 4.84 -8.65
CA GLY A 70 -11.94 6.21 -8.65
C GLY A 70 -13.34 6.37 -9.26
N CYS A 71 -14.04 5.30 -9.69
CA CYS A 71 -15.39 5.41 -10.27
C CYS A 71 -16.53 5.65 -9.26
N GLY A 72 -16.23 5.76 -7.95
CA GLY A 72 -17.21 6.11 -6.91
C GLY A 72 -17.79 4.93 -6.10
N LYS A 73 -17.24 3.71 -6.20
CA LYS A 73 -17.70 2.50 -5.47
C LYS A 73 -17.78 2.70 -3.95
N SER A 74 -16.66 3.05 -3.31
CA SER A 74 -16.60 3.28 -1.86
C SER A 74 -17.47 4.46 -1.44
N THR A 75 -17.56 5.50 -2.28
CA THR A 75 -18.48 6.63 -2.07
C THR A 75 -19.93 6.14 -2.07
N LEU A 76 -20.33 5.30 -3.03
CA LEU A 76 -21.67 4.71 -3.10
C LEU A 76 -21.98 3.90 -1.85
N LEU A 77 -21.10 2.97 -1.44
CA LEU A 77 -21.29 2.14 -0.26
C LEU A 77 -21.48 3.00 1.00
N ARG A 78 -20.67 4.05 1.16
CA ARG A 78 -20.79 4.99 2.30
C ARG A 78 -22.09 5.79 2.28
N GLN A 79 -22.66 6.08 1.11
CA GLN A 79 -23.99 6.72 1.02
C GLN A 79 -25.12 5.81 1.51
N LEU A 80 -24.91 4.50 1.60
CA LEU A 80 -25.92 3.55 2.11
C LEU A 80 -26.00 3.48 3.64
N LYS A 81 -25.12 4.20 4.36
CA LYS A 81 -25.15 4.33 5.82
C LYS A 81 -24.85 5.77 6.20
N THR A 82 -25.87 6.49 6.67
CA THR A 82 -25.80 7.96 6.85
C THR A 82 -24.61 8.45 7.68
N VAL A 83 -24.24 7.71 8.72
CA VAL A 83 -23.13 8.05 9.63
C VAL A 83 -21.75 7.96 8.95
N LEU A 84 -21.64 7.23 7.85
CA LEU A 84 -20.42 7.11 7.04
C LEU A 84 -20.46 7.98 5.78
N ALA A 85 -21.62 8.58 5.47
CA ALA A 85 -21.80 9.35 4.24
C ALA A 85 -20.89 10.60 4.29
N PRO A 86 -20.00 10.78 3.30
CA PRO A 86 -19.15 11.96 3.26
C PRO A 86 -19.97 13.23 3.10
N HIS A 87 -19.49 14.32 3.70
CA HIS A 87 -20.05 15.65 3.48
C HIS A 87 -19.94 16.04 2.00
N GLY A 88 -20.97 16.69 1.45
CA GLY A 88 -21.00 17.07 0.05
C GLY A 88 -22.40 17.46 -0.43
N ARG A 89 -22.52 17.77 -1.72
CA ARG A 89 -23.81 18.03 -2.37
C ARG A 89 -24.41 16.70 -2.80
N ARG A 90 -25.60 16.37 -2.29
CA ARG A 90 -26.32 15.12 -2.58
C ARG A 90 -27.74 15.41 -3.08
N SER A 91 -28.18 14.70 -4.12
CA SER A 91 -29.57 14.69 -4.58
C SER A 91 -30.00 13.28 -4.99
N GLY A 92 -31.30 13.07 -5.20
CA GLY A 92 -31.88 11.74 -5.38
C GLY A 92 -32.39 11.17 -4.05
N GLN A 93 -32.79 9.90 -4.04
CA GLN A 93 -33.37 9.24 -2.88
C GLN A 93 -32.77 7.85 -2.67
N ILE A 94 -32.50 7.50 -1.41
CA ILE A 94 -32.11 6.15 -1.01
C ILE A 94 -33.18 5.64 -0.04
N LEU A 95 -33.84 4.54 -0.40
CA LEU A 95 -34.81 3.87 0.44
C LEU A 95 -34.18 2.60 1.02
N PHE A 96 -34.38 2.36 2.32
CA PHE A 96 -34.07 1.11 3.00
C PHE A 96 -35.34 0.52 3.60
N ASP A 97 -35.70 -0.70 3.18
CA ASP A 97 -36.95 -1.39 3.59
C ASP A 97 -38.19 -0.51 3.32
N GLY A 98 -38.19 0.16 2.16
CA GLY A 98 -39.24 1.08 1.71
C GLY A 98 -39.27 2.47 2.37
N LYS A 99 -38.45 2.72 3.41
CA LYS A 99 -38.38 4.02 4.10
C LYS A 99 -37.18 4.84 3.65
N ASN A 100 -37.27 6.16 3.70
CA ASN A 100 -36.14 7.01 3.38
C ASN A 100 -34.99 6.78 4.39
N LEU A 101 -33.78 6.55 3.87
CA LEU A 101 -32.61 6.24 4.68
C LEU A 101 -32.30 7.36 5.69
N ASP A 102 -32.53 8.62 5.32
CA ASP A 102 -32.27 9.77 6.20
C ASP A 102 -33.29 9.90 7.35
N GLU A 103 -34.45 9.27 7.24
CA GLU A 103 -35.51 9.28 8.26
C GLU A 103 -35.33 8.18 9.31
N LEU A 104 -34.48 7.18 9.02
CA LEU A 104 -34.19 6.09 9.94
C LEU A 104 -33.29 6.56 11.08
N SER A 105 -33.64 6.16 12.30
CA SER A 105 -32.81 6.46 13.47
C SER A 105 -31.41 5.85 13.34
N GLN A 106 -30.40 6.52 13.92
CA GLN A 106 -29.03 5.99 13.92
C GLN A 106 -28.95 4.61 14.59
N ARG A 107 -29.79 4.36 15.61
CA ARG A 107 -29.91 3.07 16.28
C ARG A 107 -30.35 1.97 15.30
N GLU A 108 -31.41 2.22 14.54
CA GLU A 108 -31.89 1.25 13.54
C GLU A 108 -30.87 1.01 12.43
N GLN A 109 -30.20 2.06 11.96
CA GLN A 109 -29.15 1.90 10.96
C GLN A 109 -27.93 1.14 11.52
N ALA A 110 -27.58 1.34 12.79
CA ALA A 110 -26.49 0.60 13.44
C ALA A 110 -26.81 -0.90 13.55
N GLU A 111 -28.03 -1.25 13.95
CA GLU A 111 -28.47 -2.63 14.11
C GLU A 111 -28.69 -3.36 12.77
N LYS A 112 -29.33 -2.69 11.79
CA LYS A 112 -29.81 -3.35 10.57
C LYS A 112 -28.83 -3.31 9.39
N ILE A 113 -27.90 -2.36 9.38
CA ILE A 113 -26.95 -2.13 8.26
C ILE A 113 -25.53 -2.34 8.79
N GLY A 114 -24.99 -3.55 8.56
CA GLY A 114 -23.60 -3.87 8.84
C GLY A 114 -22.67 -3.27 7.80
N PHE A 115 -21.55 -2.72 8.23
CA PHE A 115 -20.52 -2.17 7.33
C PHE A 115 -19.15 -2.69 7.74
N VAL A 116 -18.40 -3.27 6.81
CA VAL A 116 -17.03 -3.73 7.01
C VAL A 116 -16.11 -2.89 6.14
N GLN A 117 -15.21 -2.14 6.79
CA GLN A 117 -14.26 -1.28 6.10
C GLN A 117 -13.10 -2.07 5.47
N GLN A 118 -12.43 -1.44 4.51
CA GLN A 118 -11.24 -1.96 3.82
C GLN A 118 -10.06 -2.27 4.76
N SER A 119 -9.94 -1.55 5.88
CA SER A 119 -8.90 -1.76 6.89
C SER A 119 -9.53 -2.13 8.22
N PRO A 120 -9.27 -3.32 8.78
CA PRO A 120 -9.84 -3.71 10.07
C PRO A 120 -9.31 -2.85 11.21
N GLU A 121 -8.08 -2.33 11.10
CA GLU A 121 -7.47 -1.43 12.10
C GLU A 121 -8.25 -0.12 12.29
N ASN A 122 -9.03 0.30 11.28
CA ASN A 122 -9.83 1.53 11.37
C ASN A 122 -11.18 1.31 12.06
N GLN A 123 -11.54 0.05 12.36
CA GLN A 123 -12.88 -0.32 12.82
C GLN A 123 -12.86 -1.06 14.16
N ILE A 124 -11.83 -1.86 14.43
CA ILE A 124 -11.65 -2.51 15.73
C ILE A 124 -11.30 -1.47 16.78
N VAL A 125 -12.04 -1.47 17.91
CA VAL A 125 -11.91 -0.44 18.96
C VAL A 125 -11.30 -0.98 20.24
N THR A 126 -11.57 -2.24 20.57
CA THR A 126 -11.25 -2.83 21.88
C THR A 126 -9.94 -3.63 21.87
N ASP A 127 -9.43 -3.94 23.06
CA ASP A 127 -8.14 -4.62 23.27
C ASP A 127 -8.22 -6.15 23.18
N LYS A 128 -9.41 -6.72 23.39
CA LYS A 128 -9.66 -8.17 23.43
C LYS A 128 -10.76 -8.58 22.47
N VAL A 129 -10.61 -9.78 21.91
CA VAL A 129 -11.53 -10.36 20.94
C VAL A 129 -12.98 -10.40 21.44
N TRP A 130 -13.22 -10.90 22.65
CA TRP A 130 -14.58 -10.98 23.18
C TRP A 130 -15.20 -9.62 23.52
N HIS A 131 -14.38 -8.63 23.93
CA HIS A 131 -14.84 -7.25 24.11
C HIS A 131 -15.31 -6.68 22.77
N GLU A 132 -14.56 -6.94 21.71
CA GLU A 132 -14.87 -6.45 20.36
C GLU A 132 -16.22 -7.01 19.86
N LEU A 133 -16.46 -8.31 20.10
CA LEU A 133 -17.75 -8.94 19.77
C LEU A 133 -18.91 -8.36 20.58
N ALA A 134 -18.69 -8.01 21.84
CA ALA A 134 -19.73 -7.48 22.73
C ALA A 134 -20.02 -5.99 22.47
N PHE A 135 -19.03 -5.23 22.01
CA PHE A 135 -19.04 -3.76 21.93
C PHE A 135 -20.28 -3.19 21.24
N GLY A 136 -20.67 -3.74 20.09
CA GLY A 136 -21.86 -3.28 19.35
C GLY A 136 -23.16 -3.47 20.13
N LEU A 137 -23.33 -4.62 20.80
CA LEU A 137 -24.52 -4.91 21.59
C LEU A 137 -24.57 -4.09 22.88
N GLU A 138 -23.43 -3.91 23.55
CA GLU A 138 -23.31 -3.05 24.74
C GLU A 138 -23.68 -1.60 24.40
N SER A 139 -23.17 -1.10 23.26
CA SER A 139 -23.47 0.24 22.76
C SER A 139 -24.96 0.46 22.46
N LEU A 140 -25.66 -0.60 22.05
CA LEU A 140 -27.11 -0.60 21.86
C LEU A 140 -27.89 -0.88 23.15
N GLY A 141 -27.23 -1.17 24.28
CA GLY A 141 -27.88 -1.38 25.57
C GLY A 141 -28.63 -2.71 25.70
N TYR A 142 -28.15 -3.77 25.04
CA TYR A 142 -28.69 -5.12 25.27
C TYR A 142 -28.34 -5.63 26.68
N ASP A 143 -29.15 -6.54 27.22
CA ASP A 143 -28.89 -7.17 28.52
C ASP A 143 -27.72 -8.18 28.45
N THR A 144 -27.02 -8.35 29.58
CA THR A 144 -25.85 -9.23 29.69
C THR A 144 -26.12 -10.68 29.24
N PRO A 145 -27.24 -11.35 29.63
CA PRO A 145 -27.58 -12.67 29.11
C PRO A 145 -27.67 -12.73 27.57
N THR A 146 -28.35 -11.77 26.95
CA THR A 146 -28.46 -11.69 25.49
C THR A 146 -27.11 -11.47 24.82
N ILE A 147 -26.27 -10.57 25.37
CA ILE A 147 -24.91 -10.32 24.88
C ILE A 147 -24.10 -11.60 24.90
N ARG A 148 -24.03 -12.27 26.06
CA ARG A 148 -23.26 -13.52 26.22
C ARG A 148 -23.70 -14.60 25.24
N ARG A 149 -25.01 -14.77 25.04
CA ARG A 149 -25.55 -15.75 24.09
C ARG A 149 -25.11 -15.47 22.66
N ARG A 150 -25.34 -14.23 22.17
CA ARG A 150 -25.00 -13.86 20.78
C ARG A 150 -23.49 -13.88 20.53
N VAL A 151 -22.70 -13.40 21.48
CA VAL A 151 -21.23 -13.44 21.40
C VAL A 151 -20.72 -14.88 21.33
N ALA A 152 -21.23 -15.79 22.17
CA ALA A 152 -20.82 -17.19 22.15
C ALA A 152 -21.24 -17.90 20.85
N GLU A 153 -22.45 -17.65 20.36
CA GLU A 153 -22.97 -18.21 19.11
C GLU A 153 -22.12 -17.75 17.91
N MET A 154 -21.85 -16.45 17.79
CA MET A 154 -21.02 -15.92 16.71
C MET A 154 -19.56 -16.38 16.83
N ALA A 155 -19.00 -16.40 18.04
CA ALA A 155 -17.66 -16.91 18.24
C ALA A 155 -17.53 -18.37 17.77
N SER A 156 -18.59 -19.16 17.94
CA SER A 156 -18.64 -20.54 17.44
C SER A 156 -18.80 -20.60 15.92
N PHE A 157 -19.70 -19.80 15.34
CA PHE A 157 -19.96 -19.77 13.90
C PHE A 157 -18.72 -19.43 13.08
N PHE A 158 -17.91 -18.47 13.54
CA PHE A 158 -16.68 -18.02 12.88
C PHE A 158 -15.44 -18.86 13.27
N GLY A 159 -15.58 -19.85 14.16
CA GLY A 159 -14.44 -20.69 14.59
C GLY A 159 -13.39 -19.92 15.40
N ILE A 160 -13.78 -18.88 16.13
CA ILE A 160 -12.85 -17.98 16.82
C ILE A 160 -12.67 -18.27 18.32
N GLN A 161 -13.13 -19.44 18.77
CA GLN A 161 -13.10 -19.84 20.19
C GLN A 161 -11.68 -19.89 20.75
N THR A 162 -10.70 -20.31 19.95
CA THR A 162 -9.29 -20.50 20.38
C THR A 162 -8.56 -19.17 20.65
N TRP A 163 -9.10 -18.06 20.17
CA TRP A 163 -8.53 -16.72 20.35
C TRP A 163 -9.48 -15.76 21.07
N PHE A 164 -10.60 -16.27 21.58
CA PHE A 164 -11.65 -15.49 22.25
C PHE A 164 -11.14 -14.55 23.38
N TYR A 165 -10.12 -14.98 24.13
CA TYR A 165 -9.53 -14.20 25.22
C TYR A 165 -8.19 -13.52 24.87
N LYS A 166 -7.70 -13.68 23.63
CA LYS A 166 -6.44 -13.07 23.19
C LYS A 166 -6.59 -11.56 23.02
N SER A 167 -5.46 -10.86 23.07
CA SER A 167 -5.40 -9.47 22.64
C SER A 167 -5.61 -9.40 21.12
N VAL A 168 -6.33 -8.36 20.67
CA VAL A 168 -6.49 -8.08 19.24
C VAL A 168 -5.14 -7.78 18.56
N THR A 169 -4.16 -7.26 19.30
CA THR A 169 -2.83 -6.95 18.78
C THR A 169 -2.01 -8.18 18.39
N GLU A 170 -2.33 -9.35 18.96
CA GLU A 170 -1.66 -10.63 18.68
C GLU A 170 -2.17 -11.31 17.39
N LEU A 171 -3.25 -10.78 16.81
CA LEU A 171 -3.94 -11.40 15.69
C LEU A 171 -3.27 -11.07 14.37
N SER A 172 -3.28 -12.05 13.46
CA SER A 172 -2.91 -11.82 12.07
C SER A 172 -3.91 -10.89 11.37
N GLY A 173 -3.53 -10.26 10.26
CA GLY A 173 -4.43 -9.40 9.48
C GLY A 173 -5.72 -10.12 9.04
N GLY A 174 -5.61 -11.38 8.62
CA GLY A 174 -6.78 -12.21 8.28
C GLY A 174 -7.68 -12.52 9.47
N GLN A 175 -7.08 -12.80 10.63
CA GLN A 175 -7.85 -12.95 11.88
C GLN A 175 -8.54 -11.64 12.26
N LYS A 176 -7.86 -10.50 12.21
CA LYS A 176 -8.50 -9.20 12.46
C LYS A 176 -9.67 -8.93 11.51
N GLN A 177 -9.55 -9.30 10.23
CA GLN A 177 -10.63 -9.16 9.26
C GLN A 177 -11.84 -10.03 9.62
N LEU A 178 -11.62 -11.29 10.00
CA LEU A 178 -12.68 -12.19 10.47
C LEU A 178 -13.32 -11.70 11.78
N LEU A 179 -12.54 -11.16 12.72
CA LEU A 179 -13.05 -10.56 13.95
C LEU A 179 -13.94 -9.35 13.65
N ASN A 180 -13.49 -8.47 12.75
CA ASN A 180 -14.26 -7.30 12.35
C ASN A 180 -15.59 -7.69 11.68
N LEU A 181 -15.57 -8.72 10.83
CA LEU A 181 -16.80 -9.29 10.27
C LEU A 181 -17.70 -9.88 11.36
N ALA A 182 -17.13 -10.63 12.31
CA ALA A 182 -17.87 -11.23 13.40
C ALA A 182 -18.51 -10.18 14.34
N SER A 183 -17.79 -9.12 14.69
CA SER A 183 -18.31 -8.05 15.57
C SER A 183 -19.50 -7.32 14.94
N VAL A 184 -19.51 -7.17 13.62
CA VAL A 184 -20.66 -6.66 12.87
C VAL A 184 -21.81 -7.67 12.85
N MET A 185 -21.53 -8.96 12.62
CA MET A 185 -22.56 -10.01 12.51
C MET A 185 -23.24 -10.35 13.84
N VAL A 186 -22.61 -10.09 14.98
CA VAL A 186 -23.24 -10.21 16.32
C VAL A 186 -24.52 -9.36 16.44
N LEU A 187 -24.60 -8.25 15.70
CA LEU A 187 -25.80 -7.41 15.64
C LEU A 187 -26.95 -8.06 14.87
N GLN A 188 -26.67 -9.07 14.04
CA GLN A 188 -27.60 -9.73 13.12
C GLN A 188 -28.21 -8.75 12.09
N PRO A 189 -27.39 -8.06 11.29
CA PRO A 189 -27.89 -7.07 10.34
C PRO A 189 -28.67 -7.71 9.19
N LYS A 190 -29.61 -6.96 8.58
CA LYS A 190 -30.34 -7.40 7.37
C LYS A 190 -29.46 -7.37 6.11
N VAL A 191 -28.48 -6.48 6.10
CA VAL A 191 -27.53 -6.27 5.02
C VAL A 191 -26.13 -6.08 5.56
N LEU A 192 -25.16 -6.70 4.89
CA LEU A 192 -23.75 -6.54 5.13
C LEU A 192 -23.11 -5.86 3.91
N ILE A 193 -22.55 -4.68 4.14
CA ILE A 193 -21.88 -3.87 3.13
C ILE A 193 -20.37 -3.99 3.37
N LEU A 194 -19.61 -4.42 2.37
CA LEU A 194 -18.16 -4.62 2.49
C LEU A 194 -17.42 -3.84 1.40
N ASP A 195 -16.49 -3.00 1.83
CA ASP A 195 -15.66 -2.17 0.96
C ASP A 195 -14.25 -2.77 0.82
N GLU A 196 -14.02 -3.58 -0.21
CA GLU A 196 -12.73 -4.24 -0.50
C GLU A 196 -12.08 -4.99 0.69
N PRO A 197 -12.84 -5.85 1.40
CA PRO A 197 -12.39 -6.48 2.64
C PRO A 197 -11.21 -7.44 2.46
N THR A 198 -10.97 -7.98 1.25
CA THR A 198 -9.88 -8.93 1.00
C THR A 198 -8.59 -8.28 0.48
N SER A 199 -8.58 -6.96 0.29
CA SER A 199 -7.46 -6.23 -0.33
C SER A 199 -6.11 -6.33 0.38
N GLN A 200 -6.08 -6.78 1.64
CA GLN A 200 -4.88 -6.94 2.48
C GLN A 200 -4.59 -8.41 2.82
N LEU A 201 -5.38 -9.33 2.29
CA LEU A 201 -5.28 -10.75 2.60
C LEU A 201 -4.46 -11.46 1.53
N ASP A 202 -3.65 -12.41 1.97
CA ASP A 202 -3.06 -13.38 1.06
C ASP A 202 -4.18 -14.23 0.39
N PRO A 203 -3.90 -14.90 -0.74
CA PRO A 203 -4.92 -15.62 -1.49
C PRO A 203 -5.68 -16.68 -0.68
N ILE A 204 -5.03 -17.33 0.29
CA ILE A 204 -5.68 -18.36 1.11
C ILE A 204 -6.65 -17.69 2.08
N ALA A 205 -6.19 -16.68 2.82
CA ALA A 205 -7.04 -15.94 3.75
C ALA A 205 -8.20 -15.20 3.05
N ALA A 206 -7.99 -14.70 1.82
CA ALA A 206 -9.05 -14.10 1.01
C ALA A 206 -10.15 -15.10 0.66
N SER A 207 -9.76 -16.30 0.18
CA SER A 207 -10.69 -17.38 -0.14
C SER A 207 -11.49 -17.83 1.08
N ASP A 208 -10.83 -18.02 2.23
CA ASP A 208 -11.51 -18.39 3.48
C ASP A 208 -12.52 -17.32 3.94
N PHE A 209 -12.15 -16.04 3.78
CA PHE A 209 -13.03 -14.91 4.10
C PHE A 209 -14.26 -14.87 3.18
N LEU A 210 -14.08 -14.99 1.86
CA LEU A 210 -15.19 -15.02 0.91
C LEU A 210 -16.08 -16.26 1.09
N ALA A 211 -15.51 -17.43 1.39
CA ALA A 211 -16.27 -18.62 1.73
C ALA A 211 -17.14 -18.40 2.99
N THR A 212 -16.63 -17.68 3.99
CA THR A 212 -17.38 -17.29 5.18
C THR A 212 -18.55 -16.35 4.83
N LEU A 213 -18.35 -15.39 3.92
CA LEU A 213 -19.44 -14.55 3.40
C LEU A 213 -20.50 -15.37 2.65
N GLY A 214 -20.07 -16.29 1.79
CA GLY A 214 -20.99 -17.21 1.10
C GLY A 214 -21.81 -18.04 2.08
N LYS A 215 -21.19 -18.51 3.17
CA LYS A 215 -21.88 -19.21 4.26
C LYS A 215 -22.91 -18.31 4.95
N ILE A 216 -22.55 -17.06 5.30
CA ILE A 216 -23.46 -16.08 5.90
C ILE A 216 -24.67 -15.83 5.01
N ASN A 217 -24.46 -15.60 3.71
CA ASN A 217 -25.54 -15.35 2.77
C ASN A 217 -26.49 -16.56 2.65
N ARG A 218 -25.94 -17.76 2.45
CA ARG A 218 -26.72 -18.99 2.23
C ARG A 218 -27.42 -19.52 3.48
N GLU A 219 -26.77 -19.48 4.64
CA GLU A 219 -27.31 -20.06 5.88
C GLU A 219 -28.14 -19.07 6.69
N LEU A 220 -27.75 -17.79 6.71
CA LEU A 220 -28.43 -16.75 7.50
C LEU A 220 -29.37 -15.88 6.66
N GLY A 221 -29.35 -16.02 5.33
CA GLY A 221 -30.17 -15.19 4.42
C GLY A 221 -29.79 -13.71 4.41
N THR A 222 -28.60 -13.38 4.93
CA THR A 222 -28.13 -11.99 5.00
C THR A 222 -27.82 -11.46 3.60
N THR A 223 -28.30 -10.27 3.27
CA THR A 223 -28.01 -9.60 1.99
C THR A 223 -26.56 -9.11 2.00
N ILE A 224 -25.80 -9.34 0.93
CA ILE A 224 -24.39 -8.94 0.85
C ILE A 224 -24.20 -7.96 -0.30
N ILE A 225 -23.58 -6.81 -0.02
CA ILE A 225 -23.09 -5.87 -1.03
C ILE A 225 -21.57 -5.79 -0.89
N LEU A 226 -20.84 -6.30 -1.86
CA LEU A 226 -19.38 -6.43 -1.83
C LEU A 226 -18.75 -5.64 -2.97
N THR A 227 -17.77 -4.79 -2.68
CA THR A 227 -16.82 -4.31 -3.69
C THR A 227 -15.51 -5.06 -3.55
N GLU A 228 -14.93 -5.47 -4.68
CA GLU A 228 -13.63 -6.12 -4.72
C GLU A 228 -12.85 -5.72 -5.97
N HIS A 229 -11.51 -5.79 -5.87
CA HIS A 229 -10.62 -5.67 -7.02
C HIS A 229 -10.25 -7.03 -7.62
N ARG A 230 -10.22 -8.09 -6.80
CA ARG A 230 -9.94 -9.46 -7.23
C ARG A 230 -11.26 -10.17 -7.51
N LEU A 231 -11.79 -9.97 -8.71
CA LEU A 231 -13.11 -10.47 -9.09
C LEU A 231 -13.16 -12.00 -9.27
N GLU A 232 -12.02 -12.64 -9.49
CA GLU A 232 -11.87 -14.08 -9.74
C GLU A 232 -12.65 -14.96 -8.74
N GLU A 233 -12.48 -14.70 -7.43
CA GLU A 233 -13.13 -15.48 -6.38
C GLU A 233 -14.52 -14.93 -6.06
N ALA A 234 -14.68 -13.60 -6.03
CA ALA A 234 -15.95 -12.94 -5.68
C ALA A 234 -17.10 -13.29 -6.64
N PHE A 235 -16.81 -13.46 -7.93
CA PHE A 235 -17.81 -13.77 -8.96
C PHE A 235 -18.50 -15.13 -8.72
N SER A 236 -17.81 -16.09 -8.13
CA SER A 236 -18.37 -17.42 -7.85
C SER A 236 -19.49 -17.40 -6.79
N PHE A 237 -19.51 -16.38 -5.92
CA PHE A 237 -20.55 -16.19 -4.91
C PHE A 237 -21.64 -15.20 -5.35
N ALA A 238 -21.38 -14.41 -6.39
CA ALA A 238 -22.26 -13.34 -6.83
C ALA A 238 -23.52 -13.88 -7.50
N SER A 239 -24.68 -13.61 -6.90
CA SER A 239 -25.97 -13.79 -7.57
C SER A 239 -26.24 -12.70 -8.61
N ARG A 240 -25.68 -11.50 -8.41
CA ARG A 240 -25.78 -10.38 -9.32
C ARG A 240 -24.51 -9.51 -9.26
N VAL A 241 -24.18 -8.90 -10.38
CA VAL A 241 -23.06 -7.97 -10.53
C VAL A 241 -23.60 -6.63 -11.03
N ALA A 242 -23.08 -5.54 -10.48
CA ALA A 242 -23.32 -4.17 -10.95
C ALA A 242 -22.00 -3.52 -11.32
N VAL A 243 -21.89 -3.06 -12.57
CA VAL A 243 -20.68 -2.41 -13.09
C VAL A 243 -20.84 -0.90 -13.02
N MET A 244 -19.91 -0.24 -12.34
CA MET A 244 -19.85 1.22 -12.23
C MET A 244 -18.73 1.79 -13.08
N ASP A 245 -19.03 2.86 -13.82
CA ASP A 245 -18.03 3.64 -14.55
C ASP A 245 -18.38 5.14 -14.49
N GLY A 246 -17.39 5.99 -14.23
CA GLY A 246 -17.58 7.44 -14.12
C GLY A 246 -18.68 7.90 -13.17
N GLY A 247 -18.97 7.16 -12.09
CA GLY A 247 -20.04 7.44 -11.14
C GLY A 247 -21.45 7.02 -11.60
N ARG A 248 -21.58 6.31 -12.72
CA ARG A 248 -22.84 5.80 -13.28
C ARG A 248 -22.89 4.27 -13.23
N LEU A 249 -24.10 3.71 -13.22
CA LEU A 249 -24.31 2.29 -13.46
C LEU A 249 -24.22 2.04 -14.97
N LEU A 250 -23.25 1.23 -15.39
CA LEU A 250 -23.07 0.84 -16.79
C LEU A 250 -24.06 -0.29 -17.15
N CYS A 251 -24.00 -1.38 -16.40
CA CYS A 251 -24.90 -2.52 -16.55
C CYS A 251 -25.04 -3.29 -15.22
N SER A 252 -26.09 -4.10 -15.11
CA SER A 252 -26.29 -5.01 -13.99
C SER A 252 -27.03 -6.26 -14.41
N GLY A 253 -26.64 -7.42 -13.89
CA GLY A 253 -27.23 -8.71 -14.24
C GLY A 253 -26.53 -9.85 -13.52
N THR A 254 -26.77 -11.09 -13.95
CA THR A 254 -25.97 -12.22 -13.49
C THR A 254 -24.50 -12.07 -13.93
N PRO A 255 -23.54 -12.71 -13.25
CA PRO A 255 -22.13 -12.66 -13.65
C PRO A 255 -21.89 -13.01 -15.13
N ALA A 256 -22.60 -14.02 -15.64
CA ALA A 256 -22.48 -14.45 -17.04
C ALA A 256 -23.04 -13.41 -18.03
N GLU A 257 -24.20 -12.82 -17.76
CA GLU A 257 -24.80 -11.76 -18.58
C GLU A 257 -23.91 -10.52 -18.63
N VAL A 258 -23.40 -10.09 -17.47
CA VAL A 258 -22.50 -8.93 -17.37
C VAL A 258 -21.19 -9.21 -18.11
N GLY A 259 -20.61 -10.39 -17.98
CA GLY A 259 -19.41 -10.77 -18.74
C GLY A 259 -19.64 -10.72 -20.26
N ALA A 260 -20.78 -11.22 -20.73
CA ALA A 260 -21.14 -11.19 -22.15
C ALA A 260 -21.40 -9.76 -22.67
N GLU A 261 -22.04 -8.90 -21.88
CA GLU A 261 -22.30 -7.50 -22.22
C GLU A 261 -21.02 -6.64 -22.24
N LEU A 262 -20.12 -6.84 -21.27
CA LEU A 262 -18.81 -6.18 -21.26
C LEU A 262 -17.96 -6.60 -22.46
N LYS A 263 -18.04 -7.86 -22.87
CA LYS A 263 -17.41 -8.36 -24.09
C LYS A 263 -17.97 -7.66 -25.33
N SER A 264 -19.29 -7.63 -25.50
CA SER A 264 -19.93 -7.08 -26.71
C SER A 264 -19.75 -5.58 -26.85
N SER A 265 -19.71 -4.85 -25.74
CA SER A 265 -19.45 -3.41 -25.71
C SER A 265 -17.97 -3.04 -25.90
N GLY A 266 -17.05 -4.01 -25.83
CA GLY A 266 -15.61 -3.76 -25.91
C GLY A 266 -15.07 -2.91 -24.74
N ASN A 267 -15.76 -2.94 -23.59
CA ASN A 267 -15.41 -2.10 -22.46
C ASN A 267 -14.11 -2.57 -21.79
N ALA A 268 -13.24 -1.62 -21.39
CA ALA A 268 -11.96 -1.91 -20.74
C ALA A 268 -12.10 -2.73 -19.44
N MET A 269 -13.25 -2.67 -18.76
CA MET A 269 -13.54 -3.48 -17.57
C MET A 269 -13.45 -4.98 -17.87
N PHE A 270 -13.64 -5.41 -19.12
CA PHE A 270 -13.52 -6.82 -19.49
C PHE A 270 -12.14 -7.41 -19.13
N LEU A 271 -11.09 -6.58 -19.06
CA LEU A 271 -9.76 -6.99 -18.62
C LEU A 271 -9.69 -7.45 -17.16
N ALA A 272 -10.62 -7.01 -16.31
CA ALA A 272 -10.69 -7.40 -14.90
C ALA A 272 -11.62 -8.59 -14.65
N MET A 273 -12.29 -9.11 -15.69
CA MET A 273 -13.13 -10.31 -15.58
C MET A 273 -12.30 -11.54 -15.21
N PRO A 274 -12.90 -12.55 -14.56
CA PRO A 274 -12.24 -13.81 -14.24
C PRO A 274 -11.51 -14.43 -15.43
N ALA A 275 -10.41 -15.13 -15.17
CA ALA A 275 -9.57 -15.77 -16.19
C ALA A 275 -10.39 -16.69 -17.10
N ALA A 276 -11.32 -17.47 -16.53
CA ALA A 276 -12.22 -18.34 -17.28
C ALA A 276 -13.04 -17.58 -18.33
N MET A 277 -13.65 -16.45 -17.96
CA MET A 277 -14.42 -15.59 -18.87
C MET A 277 -13.55 -15.00 -19.97
N ARG A 278 -12.34 -14.54 -19.62
CA ARG A 278 -11.39 -13.93 -20.58
C ARG A 278 -10.92 -14.95 -21.61
N ILE A 279 -10.59 -16.16 -21.18
CA ILE A 279 -10.17 -17.26 -22.05
C ILE A 279 -11.33 -17.64 -22.98
N TRP A 280 -12.51 -17.94 -22.42
CA TRP A 280 -13.72 -18.26 -23.18
C TRP A 280 -14.03 -17.18 -24.23
N ALA A 281 -13.95 -15.91 -23.84
CA ALA A 281 -14.31 -14.80 -24.71
C ALA A 281 -13.38 -14.63 -25.91
N ALA A 282 -12.11 -15.04 -25.80
CA ALA A 282 -11.13 -14.96 -26.88
C ALA A 282 -11.14 -16.19 -27.82
N THR A 283 -12.01 -17.16 -27.57
CA THR A 283 -12.27 -18.31 -28.46
C THR A 283 -13.54 -18.11 -29.29
N ASP A 284 -13.79 -19.02 -30.23
CA ASP A 284 -15.02 -19.09 -31.03
C ASP A 284 -16.17 -19.83 -30.32
N SER A 285 -15.98 -20.18 -29.04
CA SER A 285 -16.94 -20.95 -28.26
C SER A 285 -18.29 -20.24 -28.13
N LYS A 286 -19.37 -21.02 -28.32
CA LYS A 286 -20.77 -20.60 -28.09
C LYS A 286 -21.37 -21.17 -26.80
N ALA A 287 -20.55 -21.81 -25.98
CA ALA A 287 -20.97 -22.32 -24.68
C ALA A 287 -21.34 -21.18 -23.73
N VAL A 288 -22.05 -21.51 -22.65
CA VAL A 288 -22.34 -20.56 -21.57
C VAL A 288 -21.03 -20.01 -20.99
N CYS A 289 -21.00 -18.71 -20.69
CA CYS A 289 -19.83 -18.03 -20.14
C CYS A 289 -19.42 -18.64 -18.79
N PRO A 290 -18.21 -19.22 -18.65
CA PRO A 290 -17.76 -19.81 -17.40
C PRO A 290 -17.39 -18.73 -16.39
N ILE A 291 -17.91 -18.83 -15.17
CA ILE A 291 -17.77 -17.78 -14.15
C ILE A 291 -16.74 -18.11 -13.06
N SER A 292 -16.33 -19.38 -12.97
CA SER A 292 -15.38 -19.89 -11.98
C SER A 292 -14.24 -20.70 -12.62
N VAL A 293 -13.22 -20.99 -11.82
CA VAL A 293 -12.11 -21.90 -12.20
C VAL A 293 -12.63 -23.29 -12.55
N CYS A 294 -13.62 -23.79 -11.81
CA CYS A 294 -14.22 -25.12 -12.06
C CYS A 294 -14.94 -25.13 -13.42
N ASP A 295 -15.78 -24.13 -13.67
CA ASP A 295 -16.50 -24.00 -14.95
C ASP A 295 -15.52 -23.85 -16.12
N GLY A 296 -14.48 -23.04 -15.93
CA GLY A 296 -13.42 -22.83 -16.92
C GLY A 296 -12.67 -24.11 -17.25
N ARG A 297 -12.32 -24.92 -16.24
CA ARG A 297 -11.66 -26.22 -16.44
C ARG A 297 -12.55 -27.18 -17.22
N ASN A 298 -13.81 -27.33 -16.79
CA ASN A 298 -14.77 -28.21 -17.46
C ASN A 298 -15.02 -27.79 -18.91
N TRP A 299 -15.16 -26.49 -19.14
CA TRP A 299 -15.29 -25.91 -20.48
C TRP A 299 -14.06 -26.19 -21.35
N LEU A 300 -12.85 -25.96 -20.84
CA LEU A 300 -11.61 -26.16 -21.61
C LEU A 300 -11.39 -27.64 -21.96
N LEU A 301 -11.71 -28.56 -21.04
CA LEU A 301 -11.66 -30.00 -21.30
C LEU A 301 -12.62 -30.42 -22.42
N GLU A 302 -13.83 -29.84 -22.47
CA GLU A 302 -14.79 -30.11 -23.53
C GLU A 302 -14.36 -29.47 -24.86
N TYR A 303 -13.83 -28.25 -24.81
CA TYR A 303 -13.29 -27.54 -25.96
C TYR A 303 -12.14 -28.33 -26.61
N ALA A 304 -11.21 -28.85 -25.80
CA ALA A 304 -10.07 -29.64 -26.25
C ALA A 304 -10.43 -30.98 -26.93
N LYS A 305 -11.65 -31.51 -26.71
CA LYS A 305 -12.13 -32.71 -27.44
C LYS A 305 -12.48 -32.42 -28.89
N THR A 306 -12.85 -31.18 -29.19
CA THR A 306 -13.33 -30.75 -30.51
C THR A 306 -12.34 -29.86 -31.25
N HIS A 307 -11.37 -29.29 -30.55
CA HIS A 307 -10.36 -28.38 -31.07
C HIS A 307 -8.96 -28.83 -30.66
N GLU A 308 -8.03 -28.86 -31.61
CA GLU A 308 -6.63 -29.19 -31.34
C GLU A 308 -5.93 -28.01 -30.65
N LEU A 309 -5.37 -28.26 -29.46
CA LEU A 309 -4.62 -27.26 -28.71
C LEU A 309 -3.19 -27.14 -29.25
N LYS A 310 -2.76 -25.91 -29.52
CA LYS A 310 -1.39 -25.61 -29.97
C LYS A 310 -0.41 -25.61 -28.80
N PRO A 311 0.87 -25.90 -29.05
CA PRO A 311 1.90 -25.74 -28.03
C PRO A 311 2.01 -24.26 -27.63
N ILE A 312 2.23 -24.03 -26.35
CA ILE A 312 2.43 -22.69 -25.80
C ILE A 312 3.78 -22.17 -26.31
N PRO A 313 3.87 -20.89 -26.73
CA PRO A 313 5.15 -20.31 -27.15
C PRO A 313 6.21 -20.41 -26.04
N GLU A 314 7.46 -20.71 -26.41
CA GLU A 314 8.58 -20.71 -25.46
C GLU A 314 8.79 -19.31 -24.87
N GLU A 315 8.98 -19.25 -23.55
CA GLU A 315 9.21 -18.00 -22.85
C GLU A 315 10.72 -17.77 -22.68
N ASN A 316 11.28 -16.79 -23.40
CA ASN A 316 12.66 -16.34 -23.17
C ASN A 316 12.69 -15.33 -22.01
N LYS A 317 12.36 -15.78 -20.79
CA LYS A 317 12.51 -15.01 -19.55
C LYS A 317 13.52 -15.69 -18.64
N ASN A 318 14.78 -15.67 -19.04
CA ASN A 318 15.86 -16.03 -18.13
C ASN A 318 16.24 -14.79 -17.31
N ALA A 319 16.54 -14.98 -16.02
CA ALA A 319 17.13 -13.92 -15.22
C ALA A 319 18.38 -13.38 -15.94
N PRO A 320 18.51 -12.05 -16.10
CA PRO A 320 19.63 -11.48 -16.84
C PRO A 320 20.95 -11.79 -16.11
N ASP A 321 21.87 -12.46 -16.80
CA ASP A 321 23.24 -12.70 -16.33
C ASP A 321 24.03 -11.38 -16.32
N THR A 322 23.76 -10.59 -15.29
CA THR A 322 24.24 -9.22 -15.12
C THR A 322 24.79 -9.04 -13.71
N GLU A 323 25.48 -7.91 -13.50
CA GLU A 323 26.07 -7.59 -12.21
C GLU A 323 25.03 -7.62 -11.07
N THR A 324 25.40 -8.26 -9.96
CA THR A 324 24.60 -8.27 -8.74
C THR A 324 24.61 -6.88 -8.10
N VAL A 325 23.44 -6.27 -7.97
CA VAL A 325 23.27 -4.93 -7.36
C VAL A 325 22.82 -5.00 -5.90
N VAL A 326 22.19 -6.09 -5.50
CA VAL A 326 21.87 -6.40 -4.09
C VAL A 326 22.33 -7.81 -3.79
N SER A 327 23.16 -7.97 -2.76
CA SER A 327 23.58 -9.26 -2.22
C SER A 327 23.33 -9.28 -0.72
N ALA A 328 22.38 -10.09 -0.29
CA ALA A 328 22.11 -10.43 1.11
C ALA A 328 22.58 -11.86 1.37
N ARG A 329 23.40 -12.06 2.41
CA ARG A 329 23.89 -13.39 2.81
C ARG A 329 23.63 -13.62 4.29
N GLU A 330 22.90 -14.69 4.58
CA GLU A 330 22.61 -15.15 5.95
C GLU A 330 22.11 -14.02 6.86
N ILE A 331 21.14 -13.24 6.37
CA ILE A 331 20.61 -12.09 7.07
C ILE A 331 19.64 -12.53 8.17
N TRP A 332 19.85 -12.02 9.38
CA TRP A 332 18.93 -12.21 10.51
C TRP A 332 18.47 -10.88 11.09
N PHE A 333 17.19 -10.83 11.44
CA PHE A 333 16.58 -9.66 12.05
C PHE A 333 15.41 -10.01 12.97
N LYS A 334 15.36 -9.30 14.10
CA LYS A 334 14.23 -9.27 15.03
C LYS A 334 13.98 -7.84 15.51
N TYR A 335 12.73 -7.52 15.82
CA TYR A 335 12.33 -6.17 16.25
C TYR A 335 12.78 -5.86 17.68
N ASP A 336 12.75 -6.85 18.55
CA ASP A 336 13.18 -6.74 19.94
C ASP A 336 13.93 -8.00 20.38
N LYS A 337 14.65 -7.92 21.50
CA LYS A 337 15.48 -9.02 22.00
C LYS A 337 14.66 -10.25 22.36
N ASP A 338 13.50 -10.02 22.97
CA ASP A 338 12.60 -11.04 23.51
C ASP A 338 11.54 -11.51 22.50
N LEU A 339 11.50 -10.89 21.32
CA LEU A 339 10.61 -11.29 20.22
C LEU A 339 11.28 -12.32 19.31
N PRO A 340 10.50 -13.19 18.65
CA PRO A 340 11.03 -14.14 17.69
C PRO A 340 11.68 -13.45 16.49
N ASP A 341 12.63 -14.14 15.87
CA ASP A 341 13.23 -13.71 14.61
C ASP A 341 12.19 -13.63 13.49
N VAL A 342 12.16 -12.50 12.80
CA VAL A 342 11.26 -12.23 11.68
C VAL A 342 11.92 -12.56 10.34
N VAL A 343 13.23 -12.34 10.24
CA VAL A 343 14.04 -12.75 9.09
C VAL A 343 15.12 -13.69 9.62
N LYS A 344 15.23 -14.88 9.02
CA LYS A 344 16.00 -16.02 9.54
C LYS A 344 16.90 -16.60 8.45
N GLY A 345 18.17 -16.24 8.43
CA GLY A 345 19.13 -16.80 7.46
C GLY A 345 18.82 -16.44 6.02
N LEU A 346 18.27 -15.24 5.79
CA LEU A 346 17.89 -14.81 4.45
C LEU A 346 19.11 -14.62 3.56
N SER A 347 19.16 -15.36 2.47
CA SER A 347 20.10 -15.16 1.37
C SER A 347 19.32 -14.81 0.11
N LEU A 348 19.67 -13.69 -0.53
CA LEU A 348 19.01 -13.17 -1.73
C LEU A 348 20.02 -12.41 -2.58
N GLU A 349 19.95 -12.61 -3.89
CA GLU A 349 20.70 -11.86 -4.89
C GLU A 349 19.73 -11.21 -5.88
N LEU A 350 19.93 -9.94 -6.19
CA LEU A 350 19.17 -9.20 -7.21
C LEU A 350 20.14 -8.63 -8.24
N HIS A 351 19.85 -8.88 -9.50
CA HIS A 351 20.68 -8.49 -10.63
C HIS A 351 20.18 -7.22 -11.32
N LYS A 352 21.08 -6.53 -12.01
CA LYS A 352 20.77 -5.29 -12.71
C LYS A 352 19.79 -5.52 -13.86
N GLY A 353 18.71 -4.75 -13.89
CA GLY A 353 17.68 -4.96 -14.92
C GLY A 353 16.93 -6.28 -14.75
N GLU A 354 16.91 -6.87 -13.55
CA GLU A 354 16.07 -8.02 -13.21
C GLU A 354 14.75 -7.58 -12.59
N PHE A 355 13.67 -8.32 -12.82
CA PHE A 355 12.46 -8.25 -12.00
C PHE A 355 12.22 -9.54 -11.19
N LEU A 356 12.52 -9.47 -9.89
CA LEU A 356 12.25 -10.51 -8.89
C LEU A 356 10.95 -10.24 -8.13
N ALA A 357 10.02 -11.19 -8.13
CA ALA A 357 8.80 -11.15 -7.33
C ALA A 357 8.92 -12.07 -6.09
N LEU A 358 8.64 -11.52 -4.92
CA LEU A 358 8.67 -12.23 -3.64
C LEU A 358 7.25 -12.47 -3.12
N LEU A 359 6.81 -13.73 -3.20
CA LEU A 359 5.48 -14.21 -2.81
C LEU A 359 5.55 -14.91 -1.44
N GLY A 360 4.41 -15.10 -0.79
CA GLY A 360 4.32 -15.88 0.46
C GLY A 360 3.25 -15.35 1.40
N GLY A 361 2.97 -16.04 2.51
CA GLY A 361 1.85 -15.69 3.41
C GLY A 361 2.01 -14.35 4.14
N ASN A 362 0.92 -13.85 4.71
CA ASN A 362 0.97 -12.67 5.58
C ASN A 362 1.81 -12.94 6.84
N GLY A 363 2.54 -11.93 7.32
CA GLY A 363 3.34 -12.01 8.56
C GLY A 363 4.62 -12.84 8.47
N THR A 364 5.01 -13.36 7.30
CA THR A 364 6.20 -14.21 7.16
C THR A 364 7.52 -13.46 7.23
N GLY A 365 7.54 -12.15 6.99
CA GLY A 365 8.75 -11.30 7.06
C GLY A 365 9.04 -10.47 5.80
N LYS A 366 8.29 -10.61 4.71
CA LYS A 366 8.49 -9.93 3.41
C LYS A 366 8.71 -8.40 3.49
N THR A 367 7.78 -7.68 4.12
CA THR A 367 7.89 -6.23 4.33
C THR A 367 9.11 -5.85 5.18
N THR A 368 9.47 -6.69 6.15
CA THR A 368 10.67 -6.48 6.98
C THR A 368 11.94 -6.65 6.14
N THR A 369 11.97 -7.63 5.23
CA THR A 369 13.03 -7.81 4.24
C THR A 369 13.20 -6.55 3.38
N LEU A 370 12.12 -5.98 2.84
CA LEU A 370 12.22 -4.74 2.06
C LEU A 370 12.78 -3.58 2.89
N LYS A 371 12.41 -3.45 4.17
CA LYS A 371 12.96 -2.41 5.07
C LYS A 371 14.46 -2.60 5.33
N LEU A 372 14.95 -3.83 5.38
CA LEU A 372 16.39 -4.13 5.49
C LEU A 372 17.12 -3.73 4.20
N LEU A 373 16.57 -4.12 3.05
CA LEU A 373 17.13 -3.78 1.74
C LEU A 373 17.07 -2.27 1.44
N ALA A 374 16.09 -1.56 1.97
CA ALA A 374 16.00 -0.10 1.90
C ALA A 374 16.93 0.61 2.92
N SER A 375 17.73 -0.13 3.70
CA SER A 375 18.57 0.40 4.79
C SER A 375 17.79 1.19 5.87
N LEU A 376 16.48 0.97 5.98
CA LEU A 376 15.62 1.56 7.02
C LEU A 376 15.77 0.81 8.36
N LYS A 377 16.18 -0.45 8.30
CA LYS A 377 16.54 -1.30 9.44
C LYS A 377 17.91 -1.92 9.18
N LYS A 378 18.59 -2.33 10.25
CA LYS A 378 19.88 -3.03 10.16
C LYS A 378 19.75 -4.46 10.66
N PRO A 379 20.26 -5.43 9.91
CA PRO A 379 20.34 -6.80 10.40
C PRO A 379 21.34 -6.87 11.56
N TYR A 380 21.09 -7.76 12.52
CA TYR A 380 22.03 -7.98 13.62
C TYR A 380 23.09 -9.04 13.29
N ARG A 381 22.87 -9.83 12.22
CA ARG A 381 23.77 -10.84 11.68
C ARG A 381 23.57 -10.96 10.17
N GLY A 382 24.63 -11.32 9.46
CA GLY A 382 24.66 -11.44 8.00
C GLY A 382 25.32 -10.25 7.32
N GLU A 383 25.53 -10.37 6.01
CA GLU A 383 26.17 -9.35 5.18
C GLU A 383 25.19 -8.84 4.12
N LEU A 384 25.04 -7.52 4.03
CA LEU A 384 24.19 -6.84 3.06
C LEU A 384 25.01 -5.83 2.26
N ASN A 385 25.15 -6.09 0.96
CA ASN A 385 25.83 -5.22 0.01
C ASN A 385 24.81 -4.70 -1.01
N ILE A 386 24.76 -3.38 -1.19
CA ILE A 386 23.86 -2.70 -2.12
C ILE A 386 24.67 -1.70 -2.94
N THR A 387 24.55 -1.77 -4.26
CA THR A 387 25.22 -0.89 -5.22
C THR A 387 24.18 -0.07 -5.97
N GLY A 388 24.26 1.26 -5.85
CA GLY A 388 23.35 2.20 -6.51
C GLY A 388 22.30 2.80 -5.56
N SER A 389 21.40 3.60 -6.14
CA SER A 389 20.34 4.29 -5.42
C SER A 389 19.08 3.44 -5.26
N VAL A 390 18.49 3.43 -4.06
CA VAL A 390 17.29 2.63 -3.74
C VAL A 390 16.07 3.53 -3.58
N GLY A 391 14.99 3.22 -4.31
CA GLY A 391 13.66 3.79 -4.10
C GLY A 391 12.71 2.73 -3.56
N MET A 392 11.94 3.05 -2.52
CA MET A 392 10.98 2.11 -1.92
C MET A 392 9.56 2.69 -1.97
N LEU A 393 8.61 1.90 -2.50
CA LEU A 393 7.17 2.13 -2.33
C LEU A 393 6.69 1.30 -1.14
N PRO A 394 6.32 1.93 -0.01
CA PRO A 394 5.79 1.23 1.14
C PRO A 394 4.35 0.77 0.91
N GLN A 395 3.92 -0.23 1.68
CA GLN A 395 2.58 -0.80 1.62
C GLN A 395 1.46 0.23 1.81
N ASN A 396 1.68 1.25 2.66
CA ASN A 396 0.78 2.39 2.78
C ASN A 396 1.37 3.62 2.05
N PRO A 397 0.84 3.98 0.87
CA PRO A 397 1.34 5.10 0.08
C PRO A 397 1.22 6.45 0.80
N GLN A 398 0.29 6.57 1.75
CA GLN A 398 0.06 7.82 2.49
C GLN A 398 1.28 8.27 3.29
N THR A 399 2.16 7.32 3.66
CA THR A 399 3.40 7.61 4.37
C THR A 399 4.37 8.47 3.56
N LEU A 400 4.15 8.61 2.25
CA LEU A 400 4.98 9.41 1.35
C LEU A 400 4.45 10.83 1.11
N PHE A 401 3.20 11.14 1.48
CA PHE A 401 2.59 12.44 1.20
C PHE A 401 2.73 13.40 2.39
N VAL A 402 3.19 14.62 2.11
CA VAL A 402 3.48 15.64 3.15
C VAL A 402 3.00 17.04 2.76
N LYS A 403 2.36 17.20 1.60
CA LYS A 403 1.89 18.48 1.05
C LYS A 403 0.37 18.50 0.88
N ALA A 404 -0.16 19.71 0.69
CA ALA A 404 -1.58 19.95 0.56
C ALA A 404 -2.13 19.55 -0.81
N THR A 405 -1.26 19.46 -1.83
CA THR A 405 -1.66 19.03 -3.18
C THR A 405 -0.68 18.01 -3.73
N VAL A 406 -1.17 17.11 -4.59
CA VAL A 406 -0.34 16.12 -5.29
C VAL A 406 0.79 16.80 -6.06
N ARG A 407 0.52 17.94 -6.72
CA ARG A 407 1.51 18.73 -7.45
C ARG A 407 2.67 19.16 -6.54
N GLU A 408 2.35 19.71 -5.38
CA GLU A 408 3.36 20.12 -4.41
C GLU A 408 4.16 18.94 -3.87
N ASP A 409 3.51 17.81 -3.61
CA ASP A 409 4.16 16.58 -3.14
C ASP A 409 5.13 16.00 -4.17
N LEU A 410 4.77 16.02 -5.45
CA LEU A 410 5.65 15.60 -6.55
C LEU A 410 6.82 16.57 -6.75
N LEU A 411 6.62 17.88 -6.58
CA LEU A 411 7.69 18.88 -6.68
C LEU A 411 8.62 18.88 -5.48
N GLU A 412 8.17 18.41 -4.32
CA GLU A 412 8.94 18.35 -3.07
C GLU A 412 10.13 17.40 -3.20
N ILE A 413 9.93 16.24 -3.84
CA ILE A 413 10.98 15.23 -3.95
C ILE A 413 12.07 15.58 -4.98
N ILE A 414 11.78 16.50 -5.91
CA ILE A 414 12.73 16.96 -6.92
C ILE A 414 13.53 18.14 -6.36
N PRO A 415 14.89 18.04 -6.29
CA PRO A 415 15.73 19.16 -5.92
C PRO A 415 15.44 20.39 -6.79
N LYS A 416 15.38 21.59 -6.19
CA LYS A 416 15.03 22.82 -6.93
C LYS A 416 15.91 23.05 -8.17
N SER A 417 17.18 22.64 -8.12
CA SER A 417 18.14 22.71 -9.23
C SER A 417 17.86 21.74 -10.38
N GLU A 418 17.08 20.69 -10.13
CA GLU A 418 16.79 19.61 -11.07
C GLU A 418 15.31 19.55 -11.48
N ARG A 419 14.52 20.56 -11.11
CA ARG A 419 13.12 20.72 -11.51
C ARG A 419 13.02 21.03 -13.00
N LYS A 420 13.18 20.00 -13.82
CA LYS A 420 12.86 20.04 -15.24
C LYS A 420 11.35 19.82 -15.41
N PRO A 421 10.60 20.79 -15.96
CA PRO A 421 9.15 20.68 -16.13
C PRO A 421 8.76 19.49 -17.02
N GLU A 422 9.60 19.16 -18.01
CA GLU A 422 9.42 18.02 -18.92
C GLU A 422 9.39 16.68 -18.18
N ARG A 423 10.28 16.48 -17.21
CA ARG A 423 10.36 15.24 -16.42
C ARG A 423 9.11 15.05 -15.56
N LEU A 424 8.65 16.12 -14.91
CA LEU A 424 7.41 16.08 -14.14
C LEU A 424 6.22 15.77 -15.05
N ALA A 425 6.12 16.42 -16.21
CA ALA A 425 5.05 16.19 -17.17
C ALA A 425 5.03 14.75 -17.68
N GLN A 426 6.19 14.17 -17.98
CA GLN A 426 6.31 12.77 -18.42
C GLN A 426 5.82 11.79 -17.35
N VAL A 427 6.26 11.94 -16.10
CA VAL A 427 5.83 11.05 -15.00
C VAL A 427 4.34 11.24 -14.67
N VAL A 428 3.84 12.47 -14.69
CA VAL A 428 2.41 12.76 -14.48
C VAL A 428 1.55 12.12 -15.56
N SER A 429 1.99 12.16 -16.82
CA SER A 429 1.31 11.49 -17.93
C SER A 429 1.36 9.97 -17.76
N LEU A 430 2.54 9.41 -17.44
CA LEU A 430 2.76 7.97 -17.27
C LEU A 430 1.88 7.38 -16.17
N CYS A 431 1.76 8.08 -15.03
CA CYS A 431 0.95 7.66 -13.90
C CYS A 431 -0.52 8.13 -13.99
N LYS A 432 -0.94 8.73 -15.12
CA LYS A 432 -2.30 9.26 -15.35
C LYS A 432 -2.79 10.18 -14.22
N LEU A 433 -1.96 11.15 -13.80
CA LEU A 433 -2.22 12.04 -12.66
C LEU A 433 -2.69 13.45 -13.04
N ALA A 434 -2.84 13.76 -14.33
CA ALA A 434 -3.08 15.12 -14.81
C ALA A 434 -4.30 15.80 -14.13
N GLU A 435 -5.43 15.09 -14.00
CA GLU A 435 -6.65 15.60 -13.35
C GLU A 435 -6.61 15.60 -11.82
N LEU A 436 -5.55 15.04 -11.23
CA LEU A 436 -5.42 14.81 -9.78
C LEU A 436 -4.41 15.75 -9.12
N LEU A 437 -3.64 16.50 -9.92
CA LEU A 437 -2.52 17.33 -9.45
C LEU A 437 -2.91 18.35 -8.37
N ASP A 438 -4.09 18.95 -8.50
CA ASP A 438 -4.52 20.02 -7.61
C ASP A 438 -5.41 19.51 -6.46
N ARG A 439 -5.57 18.18 -6.33
CA ARG A 439 -6.28 17.54 -5.22
C ARG A 439 -5.35 17.31 -4.03
N HIS A 440 -5.94 17.25 -2.84
CA HIS A 440 -5.23 16.77 -1.66
C HIS A 440 -4.95 15.27 -1.81
N PRO A 441 -3.72 14.77 -1.51
CA PRO A 441 -3.39 13.36 -1.67
C PRO A 441 -4.33 12.40 -0.92
N TYR A 442 -4.89 12.83 0.22
CA TYR A 442 -5.78 11.98 1.03
C TYR A 442 -7.22 11.93 0.51
N ASP A 443 -7.59 12.82 -0.42
CA ASP A 443 -8.90 12.80 -1.08
C ASP A 443 -8.93 11.89 -2.31
N LEU A 444 -7.76 11.38 -2.71
CA LEU A 444 -7.62 10.41 -3.79
C LEU A 444 -8.12 9.03 -3.35
N SER A 445 -8.65 8.24 -4.29
CA SER A 445 -8.92 6.82 -4.07
C SER A 445 -7.64 6.03 -3.83
N GLY A 446 -7.72 4.85 -3.21
CA GLY A 446 -6.53 4.03 -2.90
C GLY A 446 -5.64 3.77 -4.11
N GLY A 447 -6.22 3.44 -5.27
CA GLY A 447 -5.48 3.28 -6.53
C GLY A 447 -4.85 4.58 -7.04
N GLU A 448 -5.52 5.72 -6.90
CA GLU A 448 -4.96 7.04 -7.25
C GLU A 448 -3.80 7.43 -6.31
N GLN A 449 -3.91 7.14 -5.01
CA GLN A 449 -2.81 7.32 -4.05
C GLN A 449 -1.60 6.47 -4.45
N GLN A 450 -1.83 5.22 -4.83
CA GLN A 450 -0.77 4.31 -5.28
C GLN A 450 -0.05 4.85 -6.54
N ARG A 451 -0.81 5.40 -7.50
CA ARG A 451 -0.27 6.06 -8.71
C ARG A 451 0.54 7.31 -8.38
N ALA A 452 0.06 8.15 -7.47
CA ALA A 452 0.77 9.35 -7.03
C ALA A 452 2.06 9.01 -6.28
N ALA A 453 2.03 7.97 -5.44
CA ALA A 453 3.20 7.48 -4.72
C ALA A 453 4.25 6.87 -5.67
N LEU A 454 3.81 6.08 -6.65
CA LEU A 454 4.69 5.58 -7.72
C LEU A 454 5.35 6.73 -8.47
N ALA A 455 4.58 7.75 -8.88
CA ALA A 455 5.12 8.93 -9.55
C ALA A 455 6.21 9.62 -8.70
N LYS A 456 5.97 9.79 -7.39
CA LYS A 456 6.93 10.40 -6.47
C LYS A 456 8.26 9.62 -6.46
N ILE A 457 8.23 8.30 -6.48
CA ILE A 457 9.44 7.46 -6.49
C ILE A 457 10.14 7.49 -7.85
N LEU A 458 9.40 7.46 -8.96
CA LEU A 458 9.99 7.53 -10.31
C LEU A 458 10.71 8.86 -10.56
N LEU A 459 10.30 9.93 -9.87
CA LEU A 459 10.98 11.23 -9.89
C LEU A 459 12.36 11.21 -9.20
N LEU A 460 12.69 10.21 -8.39
CA LEU A 460 14.02 10.03 -7.78
C LEU A 460 15.05 9.39 -8.73
N ASN A 461 14.62 8.77 -9.82
CA ASN A 461 15.48 8.01 -10.74
C ASN A 461 16.28 6.82 -10.13
N PRO A 462 15.70 6.01 -9.24
CA PRO A 462 16.48 4.99 -8.52
C PRO A 462 17.04 3.90 -9.45
N ASP A 463 18.16 3.30 -9.06
CA ASP A 463 18.76 2.14 -9.73
C ASP A 463 18.13 0.82 -9.27
N ILE A 464 17.60 0.80 -8.03
CA ILE A 464 16.91 -0.32 -7.42
C ILE A 464 15.53 0.15 -6.94
N LEU A 465 14.48 -0.53 -7.39
CA LEU A 465 13.10 -0.30 -6.96
C LEU A 465 12.62 -1.44 -6.06
N LEU A 466 12.19 -1.07 -4.86
CA LEU A 466 11.59 -1.97 -3.88
C LEU A 466 10.10 -1.64 -3.78
N PHE A 467 9.23 -2.60 -4.08
CA PHE A 467 7.79 -2.41 -4.02
C PHE A 467 7.17 -3.33 -2.97
N ASP A 468 6.36 -2.77 -2.08
CA ASP A 468 5.59 -3.52 -1.08
C ASP A 468 4.10 -3.43 -1.41
N GLU A 469 3.53 -4.49 -1.98
CA GLU A 469 2.14 -4.57 -2.48
C GLU A 469 1.73 -3.40 -3.41
N PRO A 470 2.51 -3.12 -4.47
CA PRO A 470 2.27 -1.96 -5.32
C PRO A 470 0.97 -2.05 -6.13
N THR A 471 0.45 -3.25 -6.37
CA THR A 471 -0.73 -3.52 -7.22
C THR A 471 -2.06 -3.39 -6.48
N LYS A 472 -2.04 -3.21 -5.16
CA LYS A 472 -3.24 -3.05 -4.33
C LYS A 472 -4.01 -1.79 -4.73
N GLY A 473 -5.34 -1.94 -4.90
CA GLY A 473 -6.23 -0.83 -5.25
C GLY A 473 -6.12 -0.34 -6.70
N LEU A 474 -5.21 -0.91 -7.51
CA LEU A 474 -5.10 -0.60 -8.94
C LEU A 474 -6.17 -1.38 -9.71
N ASP A 475 -6.84 -0.71 -10.65
CA ASP A 475 -7.69 -1.38 -11.63
C ASP A 475 -6.88 -2.16 -12.67
N ALA A 476 -7.53 -3.05 -13.41
CA ALA A 476 -6.87 -3.93 -14.37
C ALA A 476 -6.17 -3.17 -15.51
N GLU A 477 -6.74 -2.05 -15.97
CA GLU A 477 -6.16 -1.25 -17.04
C GLU A 477 -4.84 -0.60 -16.59
N PHE A 478 -4.85 0.00 -15.41
CA PHE A 478 -3.64 0.58 -14.86
C PHE A 478 -2.62 -0.49 -14.44
N LYS A 479 -3.04 -1.69 -14.00
CA LYS A 479 -2.11 -2.81 -13.78
C LYS A 479 -1.36 -3.18 -15.07
N GLN A 480 -2.02 -3.17 -16.23
CA GLN A 480 -1.31 -3.36 -17.50
C GLN A 480 -0.30 -2.24 -17.75
N THR A 481 -0.71 -0.99 -17.57
CA THR A 481 0.19 0.17 -17.70
C THR A 481 1.38 0.05 -16.76
N PHE A 482 1.15 -0.34 -15.50
CA PHE A 482 2.18 -0.54 -14.50
C PHE A 482 3.16 -1.66 -14.86
N GLY A 483 2.67 -2.82 -15.31
CA GLY A 483 3.53 -3.91 -15.79
C GLY A 483 4.42 -3.47 -16.95
N GLN A 484 3.92 -2.63 -17.85
CA GLN A 484 4.72 -2.05 -18.92
C GLN A 484 5.76 -1.05 -18.40
N ILE A 485 5.39 -0.17 -17.45
CA ILE A 485 6.34 0.75 -16.80
C ILE A 485 7.53 -0.04 -16.22
N LEU A 486 7.24 -1.15 -15.53
CA LEU A 486 8.29 -2.01 -14.96
C LEU A 486 9.15 -2.63 -16.05
N ARG A 487 8.57 -3.10 -17.16
CA ARG A 487 9.35 -3.63 -18.30
C ARG A 487 10.28 -2.57 -18.89
N THR A 488 9.83 -1.33 -19.08
CA THR A 488 10.68 -0.26 -19.59
C THR A 488 11.79 0.11 -18.62
N LEU A 489 11.49 0.22 -17.32
CA LEU A 489 12.49 0.48 -16.28
C LEU A 489 13.56 -0.62 -16.25
N ARG A 490 13.11 -1.87 -16.27
CA ARG A 490 13.97 -3.05 -16.36
C ARG A 490 14.88 -3.01 -17.58
N THR A 491 14.34 -2.78 -18.77
CA THR A 491 15.13 -2.66 -20.01
C THR A 491 16.11 -1.47 -19.98
N SER A 492 15.84 -0.45 -19.16
CA SER A 492 16.80 0.64 -18.88
C SER A 492 17.84 0.33 -17.79
N GLY A 493 17.88 -0.92 -17.29
CA GLY A 493 18.85 -1.41 -16.32
C GLY A 493 18.47 -1.21 -14.85
N VAL A 494 17.22 -0.86 -14.53
CA VAL A 494 16.74 -0.75 -13.14
C VAL A 494 16.42 -2.13 -12.59
N ALA A 495 16.98 -2.47 -11.44
CA ALA A 495 16.65 -3.70 -10.73
C ALA A 495 15.37 -3.54 -9.91
N ILE A 496 14.48 -4.53 -9.94
CA ILE A 496 13.15 -4.44 -9.33
C ILE A 496 12.94 -5.65 -8.42
N LEU A 497 12.65 -5.39 -7.15
CA LEU A 497 12.15 -6.39 -6.20
C LEU A 497 10.75 -6.00 -5.76
N MET A 498 9.77 -6.84 -6.04
CA MET A 498 8.38 -6.62 -5.64
C MET A 498 7.92 -7.69 -4.67
N VAL A 499 7.47 -7.29 -3.49
CA VAL A 499 6.59 -8.11 -2.66
C VAL A 499 5.17 -7.90 -3.16
N SER A 500 4.51 -8.97 -3.60
CA SER A 500 3.10 -8.91 -3.98
C SER A 500 2.35 -10.20 -3.69
N HIS A 501 1.06 -10.08 -3.37
CA HIS A 501 0.09 -11.17 -3.35
C HIS A 501 -0.72 -11.31 -4.65
N ASP A 502 -0.48 -10.45 -5.65
CA ASP A 502 -1.10 -10.51 -6.97
C ASP A 502 -0.38 -11.55 -7.85
N ILE A 503 -0.84 -12.80 -7.78
CA ILE A 503 -0.23 -13.95 -8.45
C ILE A 503 -0.28 -13.77 -9.98
N GLU A 504 -1.40 -13.27 -10.50
CA GLU A 504 -1.60 -13.04 -11.92
C GLU A 504 -0.62 -12.01 -12.49
N PHE A 505 -0.39 -10.91 -11.76
CA PHE A 505 0.57 -9.88 -12.15
C PHE A 505 2.00 -10.44 -12.13
N CYS A 506 2.38 -11.14 -11.06
CA CYS A 506 3.72 -11.73 -10.91
C CYS A 506 4.00 -12.75 -12.03
N ALA A 507 3.05 -13.63 -12.34
CA ALA A 507 3.19 -14.61 -13.43
C ALA A 507 3.42 -13.95 -14.80
N LYS A 508 2.76 -12.81 -15.05
CA LYS A 508 2.84 -12.13 -16.35
C LYS A 508 4.12 -11.31 -16.52
N TYR A 509 4.58 -10.63 -15.48
CA TYR A 509 5.62 -9.59 -15.62
C TYR A 509 6.98 -9.94 -14.99
N ALA A 510 7.04 -10.80 -13.97
CA ALA A 510 8.30 -11.14 -13.32
C ALA A 510 9.19 -12.02 -14.22
N GLU A 511 10.50 -12.01 -13.95
CA GLU A 511 11.49 -12.92 -14.56
C GLU A 511 11.87 -14.05 -13.62
N ARG A 512 11.82 -13.77 -12.31
CA ARG A 512 12.06 -14.75 -11.25
C ARG A 512 11.03 -14.55 -10.15
N CYS A 513 10.53 -15.66 -9.62
CA CYS A 513 9.59 -15.70 -8.50
C CYS A 513 10.21 -16.49 -7.36
N ALA A 514 10.06 -15.97 -6.14
CA ALA A 514 10.56 -16.55 -4.92
C ALA A 514 9.43 -16.76 -3.91
N LEU A 515 9.42 -17.89 -3.20
CA LEU A 515 8.48 -18.14 -2.10
C LEU A 515 9.15 -17.87 -0.76
N PHE A 516 8.62 -16.90 -0.02
CA PHE A 516 9.07 -16.52 1.31
C PHE A 516 8.22 -17.21 2.38
N PHE A 517 8.89 -17.99 3.23
CA PHE A 517 8.26 -18.75 4.30
C PHE A 517 9.20 -18.85 5.50
N ASP A 518 8.65 -18.73 6.71
CA ASP A 518 9.37 -18.75 7.98
C ASP A 518 10.63 -17.86 8.02
N GLY A 519 10.53 -16.62 7.52
CA GLY A 519 11.62 -15.65 7.56
C GLY A 519 12.73 -15.86 6.52
N ASN A 520 12.59 -16.80 5.57
CA ASN A 520 13.55 -17.05 4.51
C ASN A 520 12.88 -17.33 3.15
N ILE A 521 13.67 -17.32 2.08
CA ILE A 521 13.27 -17.81 0.77
C ILE A 521 13.48 -19.32 0.72
N VAL A 522 12.43 -20.06 0.37
CA VAL A 522 12.44 -21.54 0.32
C VAL A 522 12.69 -22.07 -1.08
N THR A 523 12.17 -21.37 -2.09
CA THR A 523 12.36 -21.76 -3.49
C THR A 523 12.34 -20.52 -4.38
N GLU A 524 13.10 -20.59 -5.47
CA GLU A 524 13.16 -19.59 -6.53
C GLU A 524 13.13 -20.29 -7.88
N ALA A 525 12.33 -19.77 -8.81
CA ALA A 525 12.28 -20.28 -10.18
C ALA A 525 11.76 -19.21 -11.14
N ALA A 526 11.90 -19.47 -12.44
CA ALA A 526 11.19 -18.70 -13.46
C ALA A 526 9.65 -18.83 -13.27
N PRO A 527 8.85 -17.82 -13.65
CA PRO A 527 7.41 -17.79 -13.40
C PRO A 527 6.67 -19.06 -13.80
N ARG A 528 6.88 -19.58 -15.03
CA ARG A 528 6.21 -20.80 -15.50
C ARG A 528 6.46 -21.98 -14.58
N THR A 529 7.71 -22.32 -14.33
CA THR A 529 8.11 -23.41 -13.44
C THR A 529 7.61 -23.19 -12.01
N PHE A 530 7.65 -21.95 -11.52
CA PHE A 530 7.19 -21.61 -10.17
C PHE A 530 5.68 -21.83 -10.02
N PHE A 531 4.86 -21.31 -10.94
CA PHE A 531 3.40 -21.36 -10.82
C PHE A 531 2.81 -22.69 -11.29
N SER A 532 3.42 -23.40 -12.25
CA SER A 532 2.97 -24.73 -12.67
C SER A 532 3.24 -25.80 -11.60
N GLY A 533 4.37 -25.68 -10.89
CA GLY A 533 4.76 -26.61 -9.82
C GLY A 533 3.99 -26.45 -8.50
N ASN A 534 3.29 -25.32 -8.30
CA ASN A 534 2.58 -25.01 -7.05
C ASN A 534 1.06 -25.22 -7.17
N SER A 535 0.36 -25.57 -6.08
CA SER A 535 -1.11 -25.78 -6.10
C SER A 535 -1.93 -24.62 -5.54
N PHE A 536 -1.39 -23.90 -4.55
CA PHE A 536 -2.08 -22.77 -3.90
C PHE A 536 -1.52 -21.41 -4.33
N TYR A 537 -0.20 -21.32 -4.50
CA TYR A 537 0.47 -20.15 -5.08
C TYR A 537 0.60 -20.34 -6.59
N THR A 538 -0.54 -20.37 -7.28
CA THR A 538 -0.64 -20.56 -8.73
C THR A 538 -1.76 -19.69 -9.29
N THR A 539 -1.73 -19.43 -10.59
CA THR A 539 -2.73 -18.59 -11.26
C THR A 539 -4.01 -19.37 -11.55
N SER A 540 -5.13 -18.66 -11.64
CA SER A 540 -6.39 -19.28 -12.08
C SER A 540 -6.31 -19.88 -13.48
N ALA A 541 -5.55 -19.27 -14.39
CA ALA A 541 -5.30 -19.83 -15.72
C ALA A 541 -4.63 -21.20 -15.65
N ASN A 542 -3.62 -21.37 -14.79
CA ASN A 542 -3.00 -22.67 -14.59
C ASN A 542 -3.98 -23.68 -13.97
N ARG A 543 -4.76 -23.29 -12.96
CA ARG A 543 -5.76 -24.19 -12.35
C ARG A 543 -6.83 -24.66 -13.34
N ILE A 544 -7.19 -23.81 -14.30
CA ILE A 544 -8.11 -24.14 -15.39
C ILE A 544 -7.46 -25.13 -16.37
N ALA A 545 -6.20 -24.90 -16.74
CA ALA A 545 -5.58 -25.55 -17.89
C ALA A 545 -4.67 -26.74 -17.56
N ARG A 546 -4.30 -26.95 -16.29
CA ARG A 546 -3.22 -27.88 -15.89
C ARG A 546 -3.30 -29.30 -16.44
N ASP A 547 -4.50 -29.84 -16.65
CA ASP A 547 -4.69 -31.21 -17.16
C ASP A 547 -4.35 -31.35 -18.65
N VAL A 548 -4.50 -30.27 -19.42
CA VAL A 548 -4.30 -30.26 -20.88
C VAL A 548 -3.09 -29.44 -21.31
N LEU A 549 -2.75 -28.40 -20.53
CA LEU A 549 -1.69 -27.44 -20.77
C LEU A 549 -0.99 -27.11 -19.43
N PRO A 550 -0.15 -28.01 -18.89
CA PRO A 550 0.45 -27.87 -17.56
C PRO A 550 1.33 -26.62 -17.41
N GLU A 551 1.95 -26.17 -18.50
CA GLU A 551 2.84 -25.01 -18.54
C GLU A 551 2.09 -23.67 -18.73
N ALA A 552 0.76 -23.68 -18.94
CA ALA A 552 0.01 -22.44 -19.10
C ALA A 552 -0.18 -21.76 -17.75
N VAL A 553 0.40 -20.57 -17.58
CA VAL A 553 0.30 -19.83 -16.31
C VAL A 553 -0.41 -18.50 -16.46
N THR A 554 -0.62 -18.01 -17.69
CA THR A 554 -1.41 -16.79 -17.95
C THR A 554 -2.65 -17.10 -18.78
N PRO A 555 -3.73 -16.29 -18.69
CA PRO A 555 -4.85 -16.39 -19.62
C PRO A 555 -4.41 -16.32 -21.08
N GLU A 556 -3.41 -15.48 -21.38
CA GLU A 556 -2.84 -15.33 -22.71
C GLU A 556 -2.18 -16.62 -23.24
N ASP A 557 -1.50 -17.40 -22.39
CA ASP A 557 -0.97 -18.73 -22.77
C ASP A 557 -2.09 -19.67 -23.23
N VAL A 558 -3.20 -19.72 -22.47
CA VAL A 558 -4.35 -20.58 -22.78
C VAL A 558 -5.06 -20.10 -24.04
N ILE A 559 -5.24 -18.79 -24.20
CA ILE A 559 -5.86 -18.19 -25.39
C ILE A 559 -5.04 -18.52 -26.64
N ALA A 560 -3.71 -18.34 -26.58
CA ALA A 560 -2.81 -18.66 -27.68
C ALA A 560 -2.86 -20.15 -28.06
N ALA A 561 -2.87 -21.03 -27.05
CA ALA A 561 -3.00 -22.48 -27.25
C ALA A 561 -4.35 -22.86 -27.88
N CYS A 562 -5.44 -22.17 -27.52
CA CYS A 562 -6.76 -22.37 -28.13
C CYS A 562 -6.89 -21.78 -29.55
N GLY A 563 -5.85 -21.11 -30.07
CA GLY A 563 -5.88 -20.43 -31.36
C GLY A 563 -6.61 -19.08 -31.35
N GLY A 564 -6.95 -18.56 -30.17
CA GLY A 564 -7.60 -17.27 -30.00
C GLY A 564 -6.65 -16.09 -30.22
N ALA A 565 -7.22 -14.93 -30.51
CA ALA A 565 -6.45 -13.69 -30.67
C ALA A 565 -6.12 -13.10 -29.29
N VAL A 566 -4.84 -13.07 -28.95
CA VAL A 566 -4.36 -12.32 -27.78
C VAL A 566 -4.38 -10.84 -28.13
N ALA A 567 -5.14 -10.04 -27.36
CA ALA A 567 -5.16 -8.60 -27.56
C ALA A 567 -3.74 -8.01 -27.39
N PRO A 568 -3.26 -7.19 -28.34
CA PRO A 568 -1.93 -6.60 -28.23
C PRO A 568 -1.86 -5.70 -27.00
N GLU A 569 -0.75 -5.77 -26.27
CA GLU A 569 -0.54 -4.92 -25.12
C GLU A 569 -0.45 -3.45 -25.55
N PRO A 570 -1.06 -2.51 -24.81
CA PRO A 570 -1.03 -1.10 -25.18
C PRO A 570 0.40 -0.58 -25.19
N ALA A 571 0.78 0.13 -26.26
CA ALA A 571 2.08 0.78 -26.34
C ALA A 571 2.21 1.85 -25.25
N LEU A 572 3.31 1.82 -24.50
CA LEU A 572 3.59 2.88 -23.54
C LEU A 572 3.88 4.21 -24.26
N PRO A 573 3.51 5.36 -23.65
CA PRO A 573 4.12 6.61 -24.02
C PRO A 573 5.63 6.53 -23.81
N GLU A 574 6.42 7.18 -24.69
CA GLU A 574 7.88 7.18 -24.61
C GLU A 574 8.36 7.61 -23.21
N TYR A 575 8.82 6.64 -22.42
CA TYR A 575 9.47 6.88 -21.14
C TYR A 575 10.97 6.74 -21.33
N GLN A 576 11.67 7.87 -21.26
CA GLN A 576 13.12 7.91 -21.37
C GLN A 576 13.69 8.27 -20.00
N ARG A 577 14.51 7.36 -19.44
CA ARG A 577 15.24 7.63 -18.21
C ARG A 577 16.21 8.79 -18.48
N ILE A 578 15.90 9.98 -17.99
CA ILE A 578 16.82 11.11 -18.03
C ILE A 578 17.86 10.84 -16.94
N PRO A 579 19.14 10.59 -17.26
CA PRO A 579 20.16 10.35 -16.25
C PRO A 579 20.21 11.53 -15.27
N PRO A 580 20.50 11.28 -13.98
CA PRO A 580 20.70 12.38 -13.03
C PRO A 580 21.80 13.31 -13.60
N ALA A 581 21.68 14.61 -13.34
CA ALA A 581 22.74 15.53 -13.72
C ALA A 581 24.06 15.01 -13.11
N PRO A 582 25.19 15.05 -13.84
CA PRO A 582 26.46 14.56 -13.32
C PRO A 582 26.70 15.18 -11.94
N GLU A 583 27.01 14.34 -10.96
CA GLU A 583 27.34 14.79 -9.61
C GLU A 583 28.38 15.90 -9.75
N LYS A 584 28.03 17.11 -9.29
CA LYS A 584 29.04 18.16 -9.17
C LYS A 584 30.04 17.64 -8.15
N GLU A 585 31.25 17.32 -8.62
CA GLU A 585 32.40 16.98 -7.78
C GLU A 585 32.35 17.84 -6.53
N ALA A 586 32.35 17.19 -5.36
CA ALA A 586 32.27 17.85 -4.06
C ALA A 586 33.16 19.10 -4.08
N GLU A 587 32.53 20.29 -4.10
CA GLU A 587 33.24 21.55 -4.26
C GLU A 587 34.37 21.60 -3.24
N VAL A 588 35.61 21.47 -3.74
CA VAL A 588 36.81 21.51 -2.92
C VAL A 588 36.77 22.83 -2.17
N LEU A 589 36.59 22.76 -0.85
CA LEU A 589 36.48 23.89 0.07
C LEU A 589 37.54 24.95 -0.29
N LYS A 590 37.14 26.03 -0.97
CA LYS A 590 38.06 27.10 -1.38
C LYS A 590 38.83 27.59 -0.15
N LYS A 591 40.16 27.52 -0.22
CA LYS A 591 41.07 27.93 0.87
C LYS A 591 40.82 29.41 1.18
N LEU A 592 40.79 29.76 2.48
CA LEU A 592 40.60 31.16 2.91
C LEU A 592 41.70 32.06 2.30
N PRO A 593 41.36 33.28 1.86
CA PRO A 593 42.33 34.25 1.35
C PRO A 593 43.43 34.50 2.37
N VAL A 594 44.67 34.68 1.91
CA VAL A 594 45.85 34.87 2.77
C VAL A 594 45.69 36.08 3.70
N TRP A 595 45.06 37.17 3.23
CA TRP A 595 44.80 38.35 4.04
C TRP A 595 43.88 38.09 5.23
N ARG A 596 42.86 37.21 5.10
CA ARG A 596 42.00 36.84 6.24
C ARG A 596 42.74 35.99 7.27
N LYS A 597 43.68 35.15 6.83
CA LYS A 597 44.54 34.38 7.74
C LYS A 597 45.51 35.28 8.49
N ALA A 598 46.11 36.24 7.80
CA ALA A 598 46.97 37.24 8.40
C ALA A 598 46.19 38.11 9.40
N LEU A 599 44.99 38.57 9.02
CA LEU A 599 44.12 39.36 9.90
C LEU A 599 43.73 38.57 11.16
N ALA A 600 43.36 37.30 11.01
CA ALA A 600 43.07 36.42 12.15
C ALA A 600 44.30 36.18 13.04
N ALA A 601 45.49 35.99 12.46
CA ALA A 601 46.71 35.80 13.25
C ALA A 601 47.03 37.07 14.07
N VAL A 602 46.97 38.25 13.44
CA VAL A 602 47.25 39.53 14.09
C VAL A 602 46.22 39.85 15.16
N SER A 603 44.91 39.75 14.84
CA SER A 603 43.86 40.03 15.81
C SER A 603 43.86 39.04 16.97
N GLY A 604 44.22 37.78 16.72
CA GLY A 604 44.38 36.76 17.75
C GLY A 604 45.54 37.05 18.71
N ILE A 605 46.70 37.45 18.19
CA ILE A 605 47.87 37.82 19.03
C ILE A 605 47.55 39.07 19.85
N VAL A 606 46.97 40.10 19.23
CA VAL A 606 46.56 41.34 19.93
C VAL A 606 45.56 41.02 21.05
N SER A 607 44.54 40.19 20.76
CA SER A 607 43.58 39.76 21.77
C SER A 607 44.24 38.99 22.92
N LEU A 608 45.22 38.12 22.63
CA LEU A 608 45.90 37.33 23.66
C LEU A 608 46.74 38.21 24.59
N VAL A 609 47.48 39.18 24.03
CA VAL A 609 48.29 40.14 24.81
C VAL A 609 47.39 41.01 25.69
N LEU A 610 46.28 41.53 25.14
CA LEU A 610 45.32 42.32 25.90
C LEU A 610 44.61 41.50 26.99
N MET A 611 44.37 40.22 26.75
CA MET A 611 43.78 39.31 27.74
C MET A 611 44.75 39.05 28.90
N ILE A 612 46.04 38.87 28.63
CA ILE A 612 47.07 38.71 29.68
C ILE A 612 47.20 39.99 30.51
N GLN A 613 47.19 41.16 29.87
CA GLN A 613 47.19 42.45 30.59
C GLN A 613 45.94 42.65 31.45
N ALA A 614 44.77 42.20 30.96
CA ALA A 614 43.51 42.28 31.70
C ALA A 614 43.47 41.33 32.92
N ILE A 615 44.19 40.20 32.88
CA ILE A 615 44.27 39.24 34.01
C ILE A 615 45.11 39.79 35.17
N GLY A 616 46.05 40.70 34.90
CA GLY A 616 46.92 41.30 35.93
C GLY A 616 46.24 42.25 36.93
N VAL A 617 44.95 42.56 36.75
CA VAL A 617 44.17 43.43 37.65
C VAL A 617 42.92 42.68 38.10
N THR A 618 43.02 41.98 39.22
CA THR A 618 41.95 41.08 39.72
C THR A 618 40.96 41.76 40.68
N ASP A 619 41.18 43.03 41.04
CA ASP A 619 40.43 43.70 42.11
C ASP A 619 39.47 44.78 41.55
N LEU A 620 38.26 44.36 41.18
CA LEU A 620 37.22 45.21 40.57
C LEU A 620 36.66 46.30 41.50
N THR A 621 36.85 46.15 42.82
CA THR A 621 36.40 47.11 43.84
C THR A 621 37.16 48.44 43.80
N LYS A 622 38.34 48.49 43.16
CA LYS A 622 39.10 49.75 42.97
C LYS A 622 38.63 50.60 41.78
N LEU A 623 37.73 50.08 40.95
CA LEU A 623 37.23 50.73 39.75
C LEU A 623 35.94 51.54 39.97
N VAL A 624 35.20 51.27 41.06
CA VAL A 624 33.92 51.92 41.38
C VAL A 624 33.86 52.21 42.89
N ASP A 625 33.77 53.48 43.26
CA ASP A 625 33.52 53.95 44.63
C ASP A 625 32.06 54.47 44.73
N ALA A 626 31.55 54.71 45.94
CA ALA A 626 30.21 55.21 46.24
C ALA A 626 29.86 56.56 45.57
N GLY A 627 30.85 57.28 45.01
CA GLY A 627 30.67 58.49 44.21
C GLY A 627 30.73 58.30 42.69
N GLY A 628 30.93 57.08 42.16
CA GLY A 628 31.00 56.78 40.73
C GLY A 628 32.34 56.16 40.27
N LEU A 629 32.54 56.12 38.94
CA LEU A 629 33.72 55.55 38.28
C LEU A 629 35.00 56.34 38.60
N THR A 630 36.04 55.67 39.08
CA THR A 630 37.35 56.30 39.33
C THR A 630 38.09 56.59 38.02
N GLY A 631 39.08 57.49 38.02
CA GLY A 631 39.89 57.80 36.82
C GLY A 631 40.64 56.59 36.22
N LEU A 632 40.88 55.56 37.02
CA LEU A 632 41.42 54.26 36.61
C LEU A 632 40.41 53.40 35.83
N ALA A 633 39.11 53.66 35.96
CA ALA A 633 38.08 52.90 35.27
C ALA A 633 37.91 53.28 33.79
N GLY A 634 38.22 54.53 33.43
CA GLY A 634 38.20 54.96 32.03
C GLY A 634 39.25 54.27 31.16
N SER A 635 40.44 54.02 31.68
CA SER A 635 41.51 53.32 30.95
C SER A 635 41.26 51.82 30.85
N GLN A 636 40.74 51.20 31.91
CA GLN A 636 40.37 49.78 31.94
C GLN A 636 39.17 49.46 31.02
N MET A 637 38.12 50.30 31.01
CA MET A 637 37.00 50.13 30.08
C MET A 637 37.41 50.24 28.61
N ARG A 638 38.37 51.13 28.28
CA ARG A 638 38.94 51.19 26.93
C ARG A 638 39.71 49.92 26.59
N LEU A 639 40.47 49.37 27.53
CA LEU A 639 41.19 48.10 27.37
C LEU A 639 40.24 46.94 27.07
N TYR A 640 39.16 46.78 27.85
CA TYR A 640 38.15 45.74 27.60
C TYR A 640 37.40 45.97 26.28
N GLY A 641 37.09 47.23 25.93
CA GLY A 641 36.47 47.56 24.65
C GLY A 641 37.33 47.16 23.45
N ILE A 642 38.64 47.44 23.51
CA ILE A 642 39.59 47.06 22.45
C ILE A 642 39.77 45.54 22.40
N LEU A 643 39.81 44.87 23.55
CA LEU A 643 39.86 43.40 23.62
C LEU A 643 38.64 42.77 22.92
N LEU A 644 37.43 43.21 23.26
CA LEU A 644 36.19 42.70 22.65
C LEU A 644 36.15 42.96 21.14
N LEU A 645 36.59 44.14 20.69
CA LEU A 645 36.68 44.45 19.27
C LEU A 645 37.67 43.53 18.54
N SER A 646 38.84 43.28 19.15
CA SER A 646 39.85 42.38 18.57
C SER A 646 39.36 40.92 18.49
N LEU A 647 38.60 40.45 19.47
CA LEU A 647 37.95 39.13 19.47
C LEU A 647 36.86 39.05 18.39
N LEU A 648 36.07 40.10 18.19
CA LEU A 648 35.07 40.16 17.14
C LEU A 648 35.71 40.06 15.75
N VAL A 649 36.78 40.84 15.50
CA VAL A 649 37.52 40.80 14.24
C VAL A 649 38.14 39.41 14.02
N PHE A 650 38.66 38.78 15.06
CA PHE A 650 39.16 37.40 14.99
C PHE A 650 38.04 36.40 14.60
N ALA A 651 36.90 36.47 15.27
CA ALA A 651 35.76 35.61 15.01
C ALA A 651 35.20 35.78 13.59
N LEU A 652 35.10 37.01 13.10
CA LEU A 652 34.64 37.32 11.73
C LEU A 652 35.66 36.90 10.66
N SER A 653 36.95 36.93 10.98
CA SER A 653 38.02 36.54 10.05
C SER A 653 38.07 35.02 9.82
N ILE A 654 37.67 34.23 10.83
CA ILE A 654 37.62 32.76 10.78
C ILE A 654 36.22 32.25 10.46
N GLY A 655 35.19 33.03 10.78
CA GLY A 655 33.79 32.73 10.54
C GLY A 655 33.50 32.54 9.06
N ARG A 656 32.87 31.41 8.73
CA ARG A 656 32.28 31.17 7.40
C ARG A 656 30.77 31.28 7.52
N LYS A 657 30.12 31.84 6.51
CA LYS A 657 28.68 31.70 6.35
C LYS A 657 28.44 30.21 6.07
N ALA A 658 27.77 29.52 6.99
CA ALA A 658 27.39 28.13 6.77
C ALA A 658 26.24 28.15 5.76
N ASP A 659 26.39 27.44 4.64
CA ASP A 659 25.21 27.07 3.86
C ASP A 659 24.38 26.15 4.75
N ARG A 660 23.16 26.60 5.07
CA ARG A 660 22.18 25.75 5.74
C ARG A 660 21.74 24.72 4.70
N PRO A 661 21.91 23.42 4.93
CA PRO A 661 21.19 22.44 4.13
C PRO A 661 19.69 22.65 4.37
N ASP A 662 18.92 22.83 3.30
CA ASP A 662 17.46 23.04 3.33
C ASP A 662 16.66 21.80 3.76
N TYR A 663 17.31 20.77 4.31
CA TYR A 663 16.66 19.55 4.77
C TYR A 663 17.09 19.17 6.19
N LEU A 664 16.10 18.76 6.99
CA LEU A 664 16.28 18.23 8.33
C LEU A 664 16.84 16.81 8.24
N ILE A 665 18.16 16.67 8.29
CA ILE A 665 18.77 15.38 8.62
C ILE A 665 18.50 15.13 10.10
N GLN A 666 17.53 14.28 10.43
CA GLN A 666 17.53 13.64 11.74
C GLN A 666 18.74 12.71 11.81
N THR A 667 19.88 13.24 12.24
CA THR A 667 21.05 12.40 12.53
C THR A 667 20.69 11.45 13.67
N PRO A 668 20.74 10.12 13.44
CA PRO A 668 20.47 9.14 14.49
C PRO A 668 21.45 9.35 15.65
N VAL A 669 20.99 9.11 16.88
CA VAL A 669 21.69 9.44 18.14
C VAL A 669 23.14 8.91 18.16
N GLU A 670 23.39 7.76 17.53
CA GLU A 670 24.68 7.09 17.45
C GLU A 670 25.70 7.76 16.50
N LYS A 671 25.24 8.56 15.53
CA LYS A 671 26.10 9.37 14.64
C LYS A 671 26.42 10.75 15.22
N ARG A 672 26.02 11.05 16.46
CA ARG A 672 26.52 12.20 17.21
C ARG A 672 27.97 11.97 17.66
N LYS A 673 28.88 11.75 16.72
CA LYS A 673 30.31 11.94 16.99
C LYS A 673 30.49 13.45 17.15
N LEU A 674 30.65 13.89 18.39
CA LEU A 674 31.04 15.26 18.69
C LEU A 674 32.29 15.55 17.84
N ARG A 675 32.22 16.58 17.00
CA ARG A 675 33.33 16.97 16.15
C ARG A 675 34.57 17.15 17.04
N ASN A 676 35.77 16.80 16.59
CA ASN A 676 36.98 16.89 17.44
C ASN A 676 37.15 18.27 18.09
N ARG A 677 36.65 19.34 17.44
CA ARG A 677 36.55 20.70 18.00
C ARG A 677 35.63 20.80 19.22
N THR A 678 34.49 20.14 19.20
CA THR A 678 33.54 20.09 20.30
C THR A 678 34.08 19.25 21.45
N ILE A 679 34.73 18.11 21.17
CA ILE A 679 35.41 17.32 22.22
C ILE A 679 36.50 18.14 22.89
N PHE A 680 37.33 18.83 22.10
CA PHE A 680 38.40 19.67 22.62
C PHE A 680 37.86 20.85 23.44
N ALA A 681 36.77 21.49 22.99
CA ALA A 681 36.12 22.56 23.74
C ALA A 681 35.52 22.06 25.06
N THR A 682 34.84 20.91 25.06
CA THR A 682 34.28 20.32 26.29
C THR A 682 35.38 19.92 27.26
N ALA A 683 36.49 19.36 26.78
CA ALA A 683 37.65 19.05 27.60
C ALA A 683 38.28 20.33 28.20
N LEU A 684 38.41 21.39 27.40
CA LEU A 684 38.94 22.67 27.88
C LEU A 684 38.03 23.30 28.95
N ILE A 685 36.71 23.24 28.77
CA ILE A 685 35.72 23.73 29.74
C ILE A 685 35.79 22.92 31.04
N LEU A 686 35.83 21.58 30.95
CA LEU A 686 35.94 20.70 32.13
C LEU A 686 37.27 20.87 32.87
N LEU A 687 38.32 21.34 32.21
CA LEU A 687 39.63 21.60 32.82
C LEU A 687 39.72 23.03 33.38
N LEU A 688 39.12 24.00 32.70
CA LEU A 688 39.07 25.39 33.12
C LEU A 688 38.16 25.61 34.34
N ILE A 689 37.03 24.90 34.47
CA ILE A 689 36.13 25.04 35.62
C ILE A 689 36.84 24.74 36.96
N PRO A 690 37.50 23.59 37.16
CA PRO A 690 38.24 23.32 38.38
C PRO A 690 39.48 24.21 38.51
N LEU A 691 40.13 24.59 37.42
CA LEU A 691 41.27 25.53 37.46
C LEU A 691 40.82 26.93 37.93
N THR A 692 39.65 27.41 37.49
CA THR A 692 39.08 28.68 37.95
C THR A 692 38.59 28.61 39.40
N LEU A 693 38.09 27.46 39.85
CA LEU A 693 37.75 27.23 41.26
C LEU A 693 38.99 27.14 42.15
N PHE A 694 40.08 26.56 41.66
CA PHE A 694 41.33 26.39 42.42
C PHE A 694 42.14 27.70 42.49
N ILE A 695 42.15 28.48 41.42
CA ILE A 695 42.81 29.80 41.37
C ILE A 695 41.95 30.88 42.05
N GLY A 696 40.61 30.73 42.06
CA GLY A 696 39.69 31.67 42.70
C GLY A 696 39.54 31.52 44.22
N VAL A 697 40.26 30.59 44.87
CA VAL A 697 40.22 30.34 46.32
C VAL A 697 41.53 30.76 47.04
N TYR A 698 42.42 31.48 46.37
CA TYR A 698 43.60 32.11 47.01
C TYR A 698 43.72 33.60 46.69
#